data_AF-A0A2P5FBB2-F1
#
_entry.id   AF-A0A2P5FBB2-F1
#
_cell.length_a   1.000
_cell.length_b   1.000
_cell.length_c   1.000
_cell.angle_alpha   90.00
_cell.angle_beta   90.00
_cell.angle_gamma   90.00
#
_symmetry.space_group_name_H-M   'P 1'
#
loop_
_entity.id
_entity.type
_entity.pdbx_description
1 polymer ?
#
loop_
_entity_poly.entity_id
_entity_poly.type
_entity_poly.pdbx_seq_one_letter_code
_entity_poly.pdbx_strand_id
1 'polypeptide(L)'
;MAKLEDQKPWKVEYAKSSRSSCKTCRSTIDKEVLRLGKMVQATQFDGFMPMWNHASCILRKAKQIKSTGDVEGLELLRWEDQQKIRNYVAGATSQPQKTDDVKNVECGIEVSQTSRATCRRCSQKILKGQVRISTKPDGQGARGLAWQHASCYIEVSPSTQVEKLAGWETLPASDQAAVHPLVKKIPSNGKSGKQVEVQEDELKQSSSKAGSKRRTDVGGNQESKVARAAGDVSTSRRQPVKNTDSVEQNSEASDLEIKLESQTKELWALKDDLKKHVTTAVLREMLEANGQDSTGSELDLRDHCADGMIFGALSSCPLCSGSLRYSAGMYRCHGYLSAWSKCSFSTREPERIKGKWKVPEDTNNQYLSKWFKSQKVGKRPRVLPPMSSSSPSGSQAFHCGSQSSTSERLADLKVSISGLPKETIDEWKRKIEGIGGVFHAKIKKDTNCLVVSGSVGDENAEIRKARRMKLPIVREDYLVDCFGKQKKIPFDLYKVEAIGEASSMVTVKVKGRSAVHESSGLQDTGHILEDGRSIYNTTLNMSDLSTGINSYYILQIIQDDKTSDCYVFRKWGRVGNDKIGGNKLEQMSKSDAISEFKHLFLEKTGNPWEAWEKKQNFQKQPGRFFPLDIDYGVNKQVSKKNQKKEDSKLAPSLAELMKMLFNVETYRAAMMEFEINMSEMPLGKLSKNNIQKGFEALTEIQNLLSSNTHDPSILESLIVDASNRFFTVIPSIHPHVIKDEDDFKSKVKMLEALQDIEIASRLVGFDVDNDDSLDDKYKKLRCDIVPIPHDSADYQLIEKFLLSTHAPTHTDWSLELEEVFSLDREGEYDMFTPYRQKLGNKMLLWHGSRLTNFVGILSQGLRIAPPEAPATGYMFGKGIYFADLVSKSAQYCYTDRKSPVGLMLLSEVALGEVYELKKAKYMDKPPEGKHSTKGLGKKVPQQSEYVKWRDDVVVPCGKPVPSNVKASELMYNEYIVYNTAQVNMQYLLKVRFHHKR
;
A
#
# COMPACT_ATOMS: atom_id res chain seq x y z
N MET A 1 -2.86 -0.61 9.91
CA MET A 1 -2.01 -1.02 8.78
C MET A 1 -1.85 -2.54 8.79
N ALA A 2 -2.13 -3.24 7.69
CA ALA A 2 -1.65 -4.62 7.52
C ALA A 2 -0.13 -4.60 7.25
N LYS A 3 0.61 -5.61 7.72
CA LYS A 3 2.07 -5.56 7.79
C LYS A 3 2.74 -5.67 6.40
N LEU A 4 3.39 -4.59 5.96
CA LEU A 4 4.48 -4.69 4.96
C LEU A 4 5.72 -5.43 5.52
N GLU A 5 5.80 -5.61 6.84
CA GLU A 5 6.97 -6.15 7.56
C GLU A 5 7.28 -7.63 7.21
N ASP A 6 6.27 -8.42 6.84
CA ASP A 6 6.42 -9.85 6.58
C ASP A 6 7.08 -10.16 5.22
N GLN A 7 7.11 -9.20 4.29
CA GLN A 7 7.71 -9.41 2.96
C GLN A 7 9.22 -9.13 2.97
N LYS A 8 9.98 -10.21 3.14
CA LYS A 8 11.44 -10.21 3.10
C LYS A 8 12.00 -9.57 1.81
N PRO A 9 13.06 -8.72 1.90
CA PRO A 9 13.56 -7.95 0.76
C PRO A 9 14.35 -8.77 -0.27
N TRP A 10 14.75 -10.00 0.06
CA TRP A 10 15.39 -10.94 -0.85
C TRP A 10 14.62 -12.25 -0.92
N LYS A 11 14.59 -12.88 -2.10
CA LYS A 11 14.06 -14.22 -2.33
C LYS A 11 15.12 -15.10 -2.99
N VAL A 12 15.25 -16.35 -2.56
CA VAL A 12 16.16 -17.33 -3.14
C VAL A 12 15.42 -18.61 -3.53
N GLU A 13 15.75 -19.13 -4.71
CA GLU A 13 15.21 -20.39 -5.23
C GLU A 13 16.11 -20.93 -6.36
N TYR A 14 15.92 -22.19 -6.73
CA TYR A 14 16.43 -22.73 -8.00
C TYR A 14 15.48 -22.35 -9.14
N ALA A 15 16.02 -21.96 -10.30
CA ALA A 15 15.23 -21.43 -11.39
C ALA A 15 14.28 -22.49 -12.00
N LYS A 16 12.97 -22.26 -11.91
CA LYS A 16 11.95 -23.20 -12.43
C LYS A 16 11.99 -23.38 -13.97
N SER A 17 12.58 -22.45 -14.70
CA SER A 17 12.85 -22.53 -16.14
C SER A 17 13.91 -21.52 -16.58
N SER A 18 14.56 -21.74 -17.73
CA SER A 18 15.57 -20.84 -18.31
C SER A 18 15.05 -19.49 -18.82
N ARG A 19 13.81 -19.11 -18.50
CA ARG A 19 13.15 -17.86 -18.98
C ARG A 19 13.61 -16.59 -18.26
N SER A 20 14.29 -16.69 -17.13
CA SER A 20 14.77 -15.52 -16.37
C SER A 20 16.14 -15.06 -16.84
N SER A 21 16.33 -13.75 -17.03
CA SER A 21 17.65 -13.12 -17.24
C SER A 21 18.15 -12.42 -15.98
N CYS A 22 19.46 -12.49 -15.76
CA CYS A 22 20.13 -11.90 -14.61
C CYS A 22 20.26 -10.38 -14.77
N LYS A 23 19.67 -9.60 -13.87
CA LYS A 23 19.69 -8.12 -13.98
C LYS A 23 21.10 -7.52 -13.82
N THR A 24 22.07 -8.24 -13.24
CA THR A 24 23.46 -7.79 -13.09
C THR A 24 24.34 -8.04 -14.32
N CYS A 25 24.24 -9.19 -14.99
CA CYS A 25 25.09 -9.53 -16.15
C CYS A 25 24.35 -9.64 -17.50
N ARG A 26 23.02 -9.51 -17.50
CA ARG A 26 22.09 -9.62 -18.64
C ARG A 26 21.97 -11.00 -19.30
N SER A 27 22.86 -11.95 -19.02
CA SER A 27 22.74 -13.35 -19.47
C SER A 27 21.50 -14.06 -18.91
N THR A 28 21.08 -15.15 -19.56
CA THR A 28 20.07 -16.09 -19.05
C THR A 28 20.51 -16.76 -17.74
N ILE A 29 19.52 -17.20 -16.97
CA ILE A 29 19.68 -18.05 -15.78
C ILE A 29 18.94 -19.35 -16.09
N ASP A 30 19.68 -20.45 -16.25
CA ASP A 30 19.13 -21.72 -16.70
C ASP A 30 18.33 -22.47 -15.64
N LYS A 31 17.47 -23.41 -16.07
CA LYS A 31 16.67 -24.26 -15.19
C LYS A 31 17.54 -24.96 -14.13
N GLU A 32 17.03 -25.03 -12.90
CA GLU A 32 17.68 -25.58 -11.71
C GLU A 32 18.95 -24.85 -11.23
N VAL A 33 19.35 -23.71 -11.85
CA VAL A 33 20.43 -22.84 -11.33
C VAL A 33 19.95 -21.97 -10.16
N LEU A 34 20.77 -21.81 -9.14
CA LEU A 34 20.49 -20.99 -7.95
C LEU A 34 20.41 -19.48 -8.31
N ARG A 35 19.27 -18.85 -8.01
CA ARG A 35 19.02 -17.42 -8.28
C ARG A 35 18.59 -16.65 -7.04
N LEU A 36 19.09 -15.42 -6.94
CA LEU A 36 18.72 -14.43 -5.92
C LEU A 36 17.91 -13.31 -6.56
N GLY A 37 16.66 -13.15 -6.13
CA GLY A 37 15.77 -12.07 -6.51
C GLY A 37 15.77 -10.98 -5.45
N LYS A 38 16.05 -9.73 -5.82
CA LYS A 38 15.72 -8.59 -4.95
C LYS A 38 14.23 -8.28 -5.13
N MET A 39 13.46 -8.26 -4.05
CA MET A 39 12.06 -7.85 -4.11
C MET A 39 11.99 -6.33 -4.34
N VAL A 40 11.22 -5.93 -5.36
CA VAL A 40 10.94 -4.51 -5.67
C VAL A 40 9.46 -4.35 -5.99
N GLN A 41 8.89 -3.19 -5.67
CA GLN A 41 7.51 -2.88 -6.05
C GLN A 41 7.37 -2.93 -7.58
N ALA A 42 6.31 -3.56 -8.07
CA ALA A 42 6.03 -3.64 -9.49
C ALA A 42 5.42 -2.32 -9.99
N THR A 43 5.74 -1.93 -11.23
CA THR A 43 5.18 -0.73 -11.87
C THR A 43 3.93 -1.02 -12.70
N GLN A 44 3.67 -2.28 -13.05
CA GLN A 44 2.58 -2.69 -13.96
C GLN A 44 1.37 -3.31 -13.24
N PHE A 45 1.53 -3.72 -11.99
CA PHE A 45 0.51 -4.36 -11.17
C PHE A 45 0.81 -4.07 -9.70
N ASP A 46 -0.21 -4.17 -8.85
CA ASP A 46 -0.04 -3.91 -7.42
C ASP A 46 0.58 -5.12 -6.70
N GLY A 47 1.79 -4.94 -6.17
CA GLY A 47 2.56 -5.98 -5.48
C GLY A 47 4.06 -5.85 -5.70
N PHE A 48 4.81 -6.91 -5.35
CA PHE A 48 6.27 -6.96 -5.47
C PHE A 48 6.70 -8.04 -6.47
N MET A 49 7.72 -7.72 -7.29
CA MET A 49 8.34 -8.65 -8.23
C MET A 49 9.81 -8.96 -7.85
N PRO A 50 10.27 -10.22 -7.97
CA PRO A 50 11.67 -10.58 -7.76
C PRO A 50 12.54 -10.21 -8.98
N MET A 51 13.43 -9.24 -8.80
CA MET A 51 14.47 -8.90 -9.78
C MET A 51 15.61 -9.92 -9.72
N TRP A 52 15.46 -11.00 -10.50
CA TRP A 52 16.35 -12.15 -10.51
C TRP A 52 17.79 -11.85 -10.96
N ASN A 53 18.75 -12.47 -10.28
CA ASN A 53 20.17 -12.48 -10.58
C ASN A 53 20.74 -13.88 -10.33
N HIS A 54 21.82 -14.27 -11.02
CA HIS A 54 22.62 -15.42 -10.58
C HIS A 54 23.12 -15.18 -9.15
N ALA A 55 23.12 -16.21 -8.31
CA ALA A 55 23.59 -16.06 -6.93
C ALA A 55 25.02 -15.48 -6.86
N SER A 56 25.93 -15.98 -7.69
CA SER A 56 27.31 -15.48 -7.83
C SER A 56 27.42 -13.98 -8.19
N CYS A 57 26.45 -13.41 -8.90
CA CYS A 57 26.45 -11.99 -9.25
C CYS A 57 26.10 -11.07 -8.07
N ILE A 58 25.33 -11.57 -7.09
CA ILE A 58 25.01 -10.87 -5.84
C ILE A 58 26.12 -11.12 -4.81
N LEU A 59 26.48 -12.39 -4.59
CA LEU A 59 27.47 -12.81 -3.58
C LEU A 59 28.88 -12.25 -3.83
N ARG A 60 29.22 -11.87 -5.08
CA ARG A 60 30.48 -11.17 -5.41
C ARG A 60 30.53 -9.71 -4.92
N LYS A 61 29.39 -9.08 -4.61
CA LYS A 61 29.33 -7.73 -4.01
C LYS A 61 29.15 -7.87 -2.51
N ALA A 62 30.01 -7.24 -1.71
CA ALA A 62 29.85 -7.26 -0.25
C ALA A 62 28.52 -6.62 0.20
N LYS A 63 27.96 -7.12 1.32
CA LYS A 63 26.87 -6.51 2.10
C LYS A 63 25.58 -6.15 1.30
N GLN A 64 25.18 -6.99 0.33
CA GLN A 64 23.89 -6.83 -0.37
C GLN A 64 22.70 -7.39 0.45
N ILE A 65 22.94 -8.48 1.16
CA ILE A 65 22.03 -9.10 2.13
C ILE A 65 22.59 -8.76 3.52
N LYS A 66 21.76 -8.32 4.49
CA LYS A 66 22.25 -7.91 5.83
C LYS A 66 22.09 -9.03 6.86
N SER A 67 21.02 -9.80 6.77
CA SER A 67 20.71 -10.94 7.63
C SER A 67 20.23 -12.14 6.80
N THR A 68 20.45 -13.36 7.29
CA THR A 68 19.80 -14.57 6.76
C THR A 68 18.28 -14.50 6.94
N GLY A 69 17.82 -13.76 7.95
CA GLY A 69 16.42 -13.39 8.15
C GLY A 69 15.83 -12.61 6.97
N ASP A 70 16.63 -11.84 6.21
CA ASP A 70 16.18 -11.03 5.06
C ASP A 70 15.81 -11.88 3.82
N VAL A 71 16.01 -13.20 3.85
CA VAL A 71 15.90 -14.09 2.69
C VAL A 71 14.68 -15.01 2.81
N GLU A 72 13.77 -14.91 1.84
CA GLU A 72 12.67 -15.85 1.60
C GLU A 72 13.19 -17.08 0.84
N GLY A 73 12.77 -18.29 1.22
CA GLY A 73 13.11 -19.53 0.51
C GLY A 73 14.44 -20.19 0.89
N LEU A 74 15.24 -19.60 1.79
CA LEU A 74 16.54 -20.15 2.22
C LEU A 74 16.44 -21.62 2.67
N GLU A 75 15.47 -21.92 3.53
CA GLU A 75 15.21 -23.25 4.12
C GLU A 75 14.72 -24.32 3.13
N LEU A 76 14.55 -23.98 1.84
CA LEU A 76 14.21 -24.92 0.77
C LEU A 76 15.43 -25.36 -0.05
N LEU A 77 16.56 -24.65 0.05
CA LEU A 77 17.78 -24.93 -0.72
C LEU A 77 18.49 -26.20 -0.25
N ARG A 78 19.43 -26.71 -1.06
CA ARG A 78 20.43 -27.70 -0.61
C ARG A 78 21.28 -27.10 0.53
N TRP A 79 21.68 -27.93 1.47
CA TRP A 79 22.41 -27.50 2.68
C TRP A 79 23.67 -26.68 2.36
N GLU A 80 24.39 -27.10 1.32
CA GLU A 80 25.62 -26.48 0.85
C GLU A 80 25.36 -25.07 0.30
N ASP A 81 24.19 -24.82 -0.31
CA ASP A 81 23.78 -23.50 -0.78
C ASP A 81 23.20 -22.63 0.34
N GLN A 82 22.57 -23.22 1.36
CA GLN A 82 22.21 -22.52 2.60
C GLN A 82 23.48 -21.98 3.28
N GLN A 83 24.48 -22.84 3.48
CA GLN A 83 25.74 -22.45 4.15
C GLN A 83 26.55 -21.44 3.34
N LYS A 84 26.55 -21.48 1.99
CA LYS A 84 27.14 -20.41 1.15
C LYS A 84 26.52 -19.03 1.44
N ILE A 85 25.20 -18.97 1.66
CA ILE A 85 24.49 -17.72 1.97
C ILE A 85 24.74 -17.29 3.44
N ARG A 86 24.72 -18.24 4.39
CA ARG A 86 25.06 -17.98 5.80
C ARG A 86 26.48 -17.39 5.94
N ASN A 87 27.47 -18.01 5.31
CA ASN A 87 28.87 -17.56 5.32
C ASN A 87 29.05 -16.16 4.70
N TYR A 88 28.38 -15.89 3.56
CA TYR A 88 28.39 -14.57 2.93
C TYR A 88 27.79 -13.47 3.84
N VAL A 89 26.68 -13.76 4.52
CA VAL A 89 26.06 -12.82 5.48
C VAL A 89 26.94 -12.60 6.71
N ALA A 90 27.57 -13.67 7.23
CA ALA A 90 28.51 -13.60 8.35
C ALA A 90 29.80 -12.80 8.05
N GLY A 91 30.00 -12.32 6.81
CA GLY A 91 31.20 -11.60 6.40
C GLY A 91 32.43 -12.49 6.25
N ALA A 92 32.28 -13.81 6.37
CA ALA A 92 33.35 -14.76 6.15
C ALA A 92 33.73 -14.77 4.66
N THR A 93 34.83 -14.10 4.32
CA THR A 93 35.44 -14.22 2.99
C THR A 93 35.99 -15.63 2.81
N SER A 94 35.15 -16.54 2.33
CA SER A 94 35.60 -17.80 1.75
C SER A 94 36.54 -17.45 0.59
N GLN A 95 37.85 -17.64 0.79
CA GLN A 95 38.72 -17.75 -0.37
C GLN A 95 38.19 -18.91 -1.24
N PRO A 96 38.18 -18.76 -2.58
CA PRO A 96 37.72 -19.85 -3.43
C PRO A 96 38.61 -21.06 -3.18
N GLN A 97 38.02 -22.18 -2.75
CA GLN A 97 38.72 -23.45 -2.75
C GLN A 97 39.19 -23.71 -4.19
N LYS A 98 40.50 -23.82 -4.37
CA LYS A 98 41.04 -24.42 -5.59
C LYS A 98 40.66 -25.89 -5.58
N THR A 99 39.63 -26.24 -6.32
CA THR A 99 39.66 -27.50 -7.06
C THR A 99 40.73 -27.34 -8.13
N ASP A 100 41.85 -28.05 -8.04
CA ASP A 100 42.94 -28.00 -9.03
C ASP A 100 42.57 -28.74 -10.32
N ASP A 101 41.53 -28.23 -10.99
CA ASP A 101 41.18 -28.50 -12.38
C ASP A 101 42.05 -27.57 -13.25
N VAL A 102 43.26 -28.01 -13.64
CA VAL A 102 44.13 -27.25 -14.55
C VAL A 102 43.58 -27.33 -15.97
N LYS A 103 42.55 -26.51 -16.24
CA LYS A 103 42.01 -26.33 -17.58
C LYS A 103 42.94 -25.40 -18.35
N ASN A 104 43.66 -25.96 -19.31
CA ASN A 104 44.55 -25.22 -20.21
C ASN A 104 43.77 -24.14 -20.94
N VAL A 105 44.13 -22.89 -20.71
CA VAL A 105 43.66 -21.76 -21.54
C VAL A 105 44.35 -21.87 -22.89
N GLU A 106 43.59 -22.02 -23.97
CA GLU A 106 44.13 -21.94 -25.33
C GLU A 106 44.65 -20.53 -25.61
N CYS A 107 45.97 -20.39 -25.58
CA CYS A 107 46.69 -19.18 -25.97
C CYS A 107 47.43 -19.43 -27.30
N GLY A 108 47.13 -18.60 -28.30
CA GLY A 108 47.77 -18.65 -29.62
C GLY A 108 48.60 -17.39 -29.89
N ILE A 109 49.76 -17.54 -30.53
CA ILE A 109 50.71 -16.46 -30.84
C ILE A 109 50.87 -16.29 -32.35
N GLU A 110 50.83 -15.04 -32.82
CA GLU A 110 50.93 -14.71 -34.25
C GLU A 110 51.54 -13.33 -34.48
N VAL A 111 52.04 -13.09 -35.69
CA VAL A 111 52.39 -11.74 -36.17
C VAL A 111 51.12 -11.00 -36.59
N SER A 112 50.89 -9.82 -36.01
CA SER A 112 49.71 -9.00 -36.27
C SER A 112 49.62 -8.59 -37.75
N GLN A 113 48.63 -9.13 -38.48
CA GLN A 113 48.47 -8.85 -39.92
C GLN A 113 47.87 -7.47 -40.23
N THR A 114 47.23 -6.81 -39.24
CA THR A 114 46.64 -5.46 -39.41
C THR A 114 46.73 -4.65 -38.11
N SER A 115 46.93 -3.33 -38.24
CA SER A 115 46.97 -2.38 -37.12
C SER A 115 45.60 -2.07 -36.48
N ARG A 116 44.66 -3.04 -36.52
CA ARG A 116 43.27 -2.90 -36.05
C ARG A 116 43.04 -3.41 -34.62
N ALA A 117 43.94 -4.24 -34.09
CA ALA A 117 43.83 -4.76 -32.73
C ALA A 117 44.38 -3.78 -31.68
N THR A 118 43.80 -3.77 -30.48
CA THR A 118 44.34 -3.06 -29.31
C THR A 118 44.75 -4.07 -28.23
N CYS A 119 45.86 -3.78 -27.54
CA CYS A 119 46.37 -4.60 -26.46
C CYS A 119 45.46 -4.42 -25.22
N ARG A 120 44.82 -5.50 -24.76
CA ARG A 120 43.92 -5.51 -23.59
C ARG A 120 44.57 -5.05 -22.28
N ARG A 121 45.91 -5.03 -22.19
CA ARG A 121 46.67 -4.68 -20.98
C ARG A 121 47.07 -3.20 -20.91
N CYS A 122 47.58 -2.61 -21.99
CA CYS A 122 48.04 -1.22 -22.04
C CYS A 122 47.17 -0.29 -22.91
N SER A 123 46.10 -0.81 -23.52
CA SER A 123 45.14 -0.10 -24.40
C SER A 123 45.71 0.50 -25.69
N GLN A 124 47.02 0.37 -25.95
CA GLN A 124 47.68 0.81 -27.17
C GLN A 124 47.30 -0.08 -28.38
N LYS A 125 47.45 0.44 -29.61
CA LYS A 125 47.23 -0.33 -30.84
C LYS A 125 48.42 -1.26 -31.11
N ILE A 126 48.11 -2.51 -31.44
CA ILE A 126 49.08 -3.48 -31.94
C ILE A 126 49.27 -3.20 -33.43
N LEU A 127 50.46 -2.79 -33.85
CA LEU A 127 50.75 -2.45 -35.25
C LEU A 127 50.86 -3.70 -36.13
N LYS A 128 50.67 -3.54 -37.43
CA LYS A 128 51.01 -4.58 -38.42
C LYS A 128 52.50 -4.93 -38.29
N GLY A 129 52.82 -6.22 -38.23
CA GLY A 129 54.18 -6.72 -38.05
C GLY A 129 54.63 -6.92 -36.59
N GLN A 130 53.79 -6.61 -35.59
CA GLN A 130 54.13 -6.87 -34.18
C GLN A 130 53.58 -8.24 -33.71
N VAL A 131 54.38 -8.99 -32.95
CA VAL A 131 53.94 -10.26 -32.34
C VAL A 131 52.90 -10.01 -31.25
N ARG A 132 51.78 -10.73 -31.33
CA ARG A 132 50.66 -10.65 -30.39
C ARG A 132 50.23 -12.03 -29.92
N ILE A 133 49.78 -12.07 -28.66
CA ILE A 133 49.21 -13.27 -28.04
C ILE A 133 47.71 -13.07 -27.89
N SER A 134 46.95 -14.10 -28.24
CA SER A 134 45.52 -14.21 -28.03
C SER A 134 45.24 -15.01 -26.76
N THR A 135 44.21 -14.59 -26.00
CA THR A 135 43.61 -15.39 -24.94
C THR A 135 42.16 -15.71 -25.30
N LYS A 136 41.78 -17.00 -25.26
CA LYS A 136 40.38 -17.43 -25.32
C LYS A 136 39.80 -17.54 -23.90
N PRO A 137 38.82 -16.71 -23.49
CA PRO A 137 37.95 -17.06 -22.39
C PRO A 137 36.94 -18.12 -22.84
N ASP A 138 36.68 -19.14 -22.01
CA ASP A 138 35.78 -20.24 -22.35
C ASP A 138 34.38 -19.78 -22.79
N GLY A 139 33.81 -20.48 -23.78
CA GLY A 139 32.41 -20.35 -24.17
C GLY A 139 32.09 -19.32 -25.26
N GLN A 140 33.07 -18.77 -25.98
CA GLN A 140 32.82 -17.93 -27.16
C GLN A 140 33.44 -18.50 -28.44
N GLY A 141 32.65 -18.53 -29.51
CA GLY A 141 33.13 -18.83 -30.87
C GLY A 141 34.10 -17.77 -31.41
N ALA A 142 34.58 -17.97 -32.64
CA ALA A 142 35.75 -17.30 -33.25
C ALA A 142 35.73 -15.75 -33.39
N ARG A 143 34.78 -15.03 -32.78
CA ARG A 143 34.74 -13.55 -32.70
C ARG A 143 35.10 -12.98 -31.31
N GLY A 144 35.59 -13.82 -30.37
CA GLY A 144 35.89 -13.44 -28.98
C GLY A 144 37.37 -13.29 -28.59
N LEU A 145 38.33 -13.36 -29.53
CA LEU A 145 39.77 -13.36 -29.20
C LEU A 145 40.25 -12.04 -28.58
N ALA A 146 40.78 -12.10 -27.35
CA ALA A 146 41.37 -10.96 -26.66
C ALA A 146 42.89 -10.88 -26.93
N TRP A 147 43.33 -9.80 -27.56
CA TRP A 147 44.73 -9.61 -27.97
C TRP A 147 45.57 -8.83 -26.96
N GLN A 148 46.83 -9.24 -26.80
CA GLN A 148 47.84 -8.57 -25.97
C GLN A 148 49.18 -8.53 -26.72
N HIS A 149 50.03 -7.52 -26.45
CA HIS A 149 51.45 -7.58 -26.84
C HIS A 149 52.14 -8.76 -26.14
N ALA A 150 53.12 -9.39 -26.79
CA ALA A 150 53.87 -10.49 -26.19
C ALA A 150 54.50 -10.10 -24.83
N SER A 151 55.12 -8.91 -24.74
CA SER A 151 55.66 -8.36 -23.48
C SER A 151 54.60 -8.21 -22.40
N CYS A 152 53.50 -7.51 -22.68
CA CYS A 152 52.39 -7.28 -21.74
C CYS A 152 51.61 -8.55 -21.34
N TYR A 153 51.89 -9.70 -21.98
CA TYR A 153 51.40 -11.01 -21.56
C TYR A 153 52.42 -11.74 -20.69
N ILE A 154 53.71 -11.74 -21.08
CA ILE A 154 54.81 -12.35 -20.32
C ILE A 154 54.95 -11.69 -18.93
N GLU A 155 54.76 -10.37 -18.82
CA GLU A 155 54.66 -9.63 -17.54
C GLU A 155 53.57 -10.15 -16.60
N VAL A 156 52.49 -10.72 -17.14
CA VAL A 156 51.29 -11.18 -16.39
C VAL A 156 51.33 -12.69 -16.13
N SER A 157 52.13 -13.45 -16.90
CA SER A 157 52.25 -14.90 -16.76
C SER A 157 53.66 -15.38 -17.09
N PRO A 158 54.67 -15.01 -16.26
CA PRO A 158 56.09 -15.27 -16.54
C PRO A 158 56.50 -16.74 -16.47
N SER A 159 55.61 -17.64 -16.04
CA SER A 159 55.76 -19.10 -16.09
C SER A 159 55.33 -19.73 -17.42
N THR A 160 54.83 -18.94 -18.40
CA THR A 160 54.39 -19.46 -19.69
C THR A 160 55.59 -19.82 -20.58
N GLN A 161 55.70 -21.09 -20.98
CA GLN A 161 56.62 -21.51 -22.05
C GLN A 161 56.04 -21.05 -23.39
N VAL A 162 56.55 -19.92 -23.90
CA VAL A 162 56.06 -19.27 -25.13
C VAL A 162 56.27 -20.18 -26.35
N GLU A 163 57.28 -21.03 -26.27
CA GLU A 163 57.65 -22.07 -27.24
C GLU A 163 56.57 -23.16 -27.42
N LYS A 164 55.59 -23.25 -26.50
CA LYS A 164 54.46 -24.18 -26.55
C LYS A 164 53.13 -23.54 -26.94
N LEU A 165 53.13 -22.27 -27.34
CA LEU A 165 51.91 -21.59 -27.79
C LEU A 165 51.58 -21.96 -29.24
N ALA A 166 50.30 -22.18 -29.53
CA ALA A 166 49.84 -22.49 -30.87
C ALA A 166 50.21 -21.34 -31.83
N GLY A 167 50.94 -21.66 -32.91
CA GLY A 167 51.44 -20.69 -33.89
C GLY A 167 52.91 -20.28 -33.71
N TRP A 168 53.60 -20.68 -32.62
CA TRP A 168 55.01 -20.34 -32.40
C TRP A 168 55.94 -20.79 -33.54
N GLU A 169 55.77 -22.02 -34.03
CA GLU A 169 56.55 -22.60 -35.13
C GLU A 169 56.30 -21.91 -36.48
N THR A 170 55.18 -21.20 -36.63
CA THR A 170 54.83 -20.42 -37.83
C THR A 170 55.27 -18.95 -37.78
N LEU A 171 55.96 -18.53 -36.71
CA LEU A 171 56.57 -17.20 -36.63
C LEU A 171 57.90 -17.15 -37.43
N PRO A 172 58.22 -16.03 -38.11
CA PRO A 172 59.55 -15.82 -38.66
C PRO A 172 60.65 -15.91 -37.59
N ALA A 173 61.82 -16.45 -37.95
CA ALA A 173 62.94 -16.60 -37.01
C ALA A 173 63.39 -15.25 -36.38
N SER A 174 63.25 -14.14 -37.11
CA SER A 174 63.48 -12.78 -36.59
C SER A 174 62.54 -12.41 -35.44
N ASP A 175 61.28 -12.85 -35.50
CA ASP A 175 60.26 -12.55 -34.50
C ASP A 175 60.37 -13.48 -33.28
N GLN A 176 60.71 -14.75 -33.50
CA GLN A 176 61.08 -15.68 -32.42
C GLN A 176 62.28 -15.15 -31.62
N ALA A 177 63.31 -14.66 -32.32
CA ALA A 177 64.49 -14.04 -31.71
C ALA A 177 64.16 -12.73 -30.96
N ALA A 178 63.13 -11.98 -31.37
CA ALA A 178 62.67 -10.78 -30.66
C ALA A 178 61.89 -11.09 -29.36
N VAL A 179 61.25 -12.26 -29.26
CA VAL A 179 60.46 -12.66 -28.08
C VAL A 179 61.29 -13.37 -27.01
N HIS A 180 62.28 -14.18 -27.40
CA HIS A 180 63.16 -14.90 -26.45
C HIS A 180 63.80 -14.04 -25.33
N PRO A 181 64.28 -12.80 -25.58
CA PRO A 181 64.84 -11.93 -24.55
C PRO A 181 63.84 -11.50 -23.47
N LEU A 182 62.54 -11.48 -23.77
CA LEU A 182 61.49 -11.11 -22.82
C LEU A 182 61.29 -12.16 -21.73
N VAL A 183 61.56 -13.43 -22.05
CA VAL A 183 61.44 -14.58 -21.11
C VAL A 183 62.66 -14.67 -20.18
N LYS A 184 63.83 -14.18 -20.61
CA LYS A 184 65.12 -14.38 -19.89
C LYS A 184 65.56 -13.24 -18.96
N LYS A 185 64.84 -12.11 -18.90
CA LYS A 185 65.24 -10.95 -18.07
C LYS A 185 64.73 -11.01 -16.61
N ILE A 186 65.33 -11.86 -15.79
CA ILE A 186 65.35 -11.69 -14.32
C ILE A 186 66.76 -11.94 -13.76
N PRO A 187 67.52 -10.88 -13.46
CA PRO A 187 68.64 -10.91 -12.50
C PRO A 187 68.36 -10.09 -11.23
N SER A 188 69.08 -10.37 -10.15
CA SER A 188 68.85 -9.82 -8.80
C SER A 188 69.71 -8.60 -8.43
N ASN A 189 69.09 -7.64 -7.72
CA ASN A 189 69.63 -6.58 -6.84
C ASN A 189 71.14 -6.23 -6.78
N GLY A 190 71.43 -4.92 -6.91
CA GLY A 190 72.67 -4.23 -6.48
C GLY A 190 72.97 -3.03 -7.40
N LYS A 191 72.77 -1.74 -7.06
CA LYS A 191 73.45 -0.87 -6.07
C LYS A 191 74.99 -0.80 -6.25
N SER A 192 75.65 0.37 -6.30
CA SER A 192 75.16 1.77 -6.20
C SER A 192 76.27 2.82 -6.41
N GLY A 193 75.91 4.06 -6.81
CA GLY A 193 76.69 5.29 -6.52
C GLY A 193 77.23 6.06 -7.74
N LYS A 194 77.62 7.35 -7.60
CA LYS A 194 77.57 8.26 -6.44
C LYS A 194 77.80 9.75 -6.86
N GLN A 195 77.57 10.68 -5.92
CA GLN A 195 78.07 12.08 -5.79
C GLN A 195 77.20 13.23 -6.35
N VAL A 196 77.11 14.43 -5.74
CA VAL A 196 77.49 15.02 -4.41
C VAL A 196 76.65 16.34 -4.26
N GLU A 197 76.17 16.85 -3.11
CA GLU A 197 76.77 17.40 -1.85
C GLU A 197 75.87 17.02 -0.62
N VAL A 198 76.31 16.74 0.62
CA VAL A 198 77.10 17.51 1.66
C VAL A 198 76.20 18.57 2.36
N GLN A 199 76.12 18.75 3.69
CA GLN A 199 76.86 18.32 4.92
C GLN A 199 75.82 17.87 6.02
N GLU A 200 76.05 17.39 7.26
CA GLU A 200 77.22 17.12 8.13
C GLU A 200 76.96 15.82 9.00
N ASP A 201 77.54 15.64 10.22
CA ASP A 201 77.55 14.37 11.01
C ASP A 201 77.53 14.58 12.57
N GLU A 202 78.00 13.59 13.36
CA GLU A 202 78.21 13.48 14.84
C GLU A 202 77.02 13.05 15.75
N LEU A 203 77.15 12.13 16.76
CA LEU A 203 78.08 11.00 16.99
C LEU A 203 77.56 10.02 18.10
N LYS A 204 78.17 8.81 18.19
CA LYS A 204 78.26 7.81 19.31
C LYS A 204 77.28 6.61 19.42
N GLN A 205 77.85 5.42 19.16
CA GLN A 205 77.82 4.15 19.94
C GLN A 205 76.46 3.44 20.21
N SER A 206 76.17 2.24 19.68
CA SER A 206 76.70 0.86 19.99
C SER A 206 76.04 0.17 21.23
N SER A 207 75.87 -1.16 21.35
CA SER A 207 76.37 -2.29 20.54
C SER A 207 75.57 -3.61 20.69
N SER A 208 75.55 -4.40 19.60
CA SER A 208 75.88 -5.86 19.51
C SER A 208 75.10 -7.01 20.23
N LYS A 209 74.83 -8.08 19.42
CA LYS A 209 75.12 -9.54 19.63
C LYS A 209 74.48 -10.34 20.80
N ALA A 210 74.40 -11.69 20.77
CA ALA A 210 74.29 -12.71 19.69
C ALA A 210 74.13 -14.15 20.28
N GLY A 211 73.62 -15.10 19.49
CA GLY A 211 73.73 -16.56 19.72
C GLY A 211 72.53 -17.20 20.45
N SER A 212 71.89 -18.33 20.09
CA SER A 212 72.09 -19.45 19.13
C SER A 212 72.49 -20.80 19.77
N LYS A 213 71.53 -21.76 19.81
CA LYS A 213 71.64 -23.22 19.54
C LYS A 213 70.28 -23.91 19.82
N ARG A 214 69.69 -24.67 18.88
CA ARG A 214 69.76 -26.15 18.66
C ARG A 214 68.99 -26.99 19.72
N ARG A 215 68.29 -28.09 19.41
CA ARG A 215 68.04 -28.79 18.11
C ARG A 215 66.83 -29.76 18.20
N THR A 216 66.20 -30.02 17.05
CA THR A 216 65.77 -31.33 16.43
C THR A 216 65.90 -32.64 17.24
N ASP A 217 65.13 -33.72 17.01
CA ASP A 217 64.32 -34.11 15.81
C ASP A 217 63.30 -35.26 16.08
N VAL A 218 62.55 -35.70 15.05
CA VAL A 218 61.88 -37.03 14.83
C VAL A 218 60.97 -37.56 15.97
N GLY A 219 59.65 -37.76 15.84
CA GLY A 219 58.91 -38.48 14.79
C GLY A 219 58.54 -39.92 15.23
N GLY A 220 57.30 -40.39 15.02
CA GLY A 220 56.98 -41.84 14.97
C GLY A 220 55.83 -42.41 15.84
N ASN A 221 54.64 -42.51 15.23
CA ASN A 221 53.65 -43.62 15.27
C ASN A 221 53.17 -44.33 16.56
N GLN A 222 51.88 -44.75 16.49
CA GLN A 222 51.26 -45.91 17.18
C GLN A 222 51.13 -45.89 18.73
N GLU A 223 50.17 -46.57 19.38
CA GLU A 223 48.79 -47.00 19.03
C GLU A 223 48.11 -47.54 20.32
N SER A 224 46.85 -47.97 20.22
CA SER A 224 46.21 -49.01 21.09
C SER A 224 45.90 -48.74 22.58
N LYS A 225 44.58 -48.82 22.87
CA LYS A 225 43.94 -49.67 23.92
C LYS A 225 44.12 -49.31 25.42
N VAL A 226 43.23 -49.71 26.35
CA VAL A 226 41.76 -49.93 26.43
C VAL A 226 41.43 -50.30 27.89
N ALA A 227 40.14 -50.32 28.27
CA ALA A 227 39.59 -50.79 29.56
C ALA A 227 39.70 -49.82 30.76
N ARG A 228 38.85 -49.84 31.79
CA ARG A 228 37.41 -50.16 32.04
C ARG A 228 37.29 -50.40 33.55
N ALA A 229 36.31 -49.74 34.20
CA ALA A 229 35.57 -50.22 35.39
C ALA A 229 36.32 -50.47 36.73
N ALA A 230 35.70 -50.40 37.92
CA ALA A 230 34.45 -49.74 38.36
C ALA A 230 34.35 -49.74 39.91
N GLY A 231 33.47 -48.91 40.48
CA GLY A 231 33.10 -48.93 41.91
C GLY A 231 34.06 -48.20 42.88
N ASP A 232 33.63 -47.77 44.07
CA ASP A 232 32.25 -47.63 44.59
C ASP A 232 32.17 -46.55 45.71
N VAL A 233 30.97 -46.31 46.25
CA VAL A 233 30.57 -45.13 47.03
C VAL A 233 31.07 -45.07 48.50
N SER A 234 31.41 -43.86 48.96
CA SER A 234 31.18 -43.43 50.35
C SER A 234 31.04 -41.90 50.47
N THR A 235 30.20 -41.42 51.39
CA THR A 235 29.64 -40.05 51.41
C THR A 235 30.09 -39.20 52.60
N SER A 236 30.30 -37.88 52.39
CA SER A 236 30.21 -36.89 53.48
C SER A 236 29.66 -35.53 53.01
N ARG A 237 29.35 -34.63 53.95
CA ARG A 237 28.28 -33.62 53.88
C ARG A 237 28.64 -32.24 53.30
N ARG A 238 27.69 -31.74 52.48
CA ARG A 238 27.11 -30.37 52.39
C ARG A 238 27.87 -29.16 51.78
N GLN A 239 27.18 -28.58 50.79
CA GLN A 239 27.13 -27.16 50.37
C GLN A 239 28.36 -26.53 49.66
N PRO A 240 28.17 -25.44 48.86
CA PRO A 240 26.93 -24.80 48.38
C PRO A 240 26.78 -24.79 46.83
N VAL A 241 25.67 -24.22 46.33
CA VAL A 241 25.31 -24.12 44.90
C VAL A 241 26.18 -23.10 44.14
N LYS A 242 26.50 -23.38 42.87
CA LYS A 242 26.89 -22.40 41.83
C LYS A 242 26.24 -22.77 40.49
N ASN A 243 25.87 -21.74 39.72
CA ASN A 243 25.04 -21.85 38.51
C ASN A 243 25.76 -22.56 37.35
N THR A 244 25.01 -23.30 36.52
CA THR A 244 25.52 -24.00 35.31
C THR A 244 24.66 -23.80 34.05
N ASP A 245 23.73 -22.83 34.06
CA ASP A 245 22.70 -22.64 33.03
C ASP A 245 23.23 -22.12 31.66
N SER A 246 24.53 -21.81 31.56
CA SER A 246 25.16 -21.22 30.36
C SER A 246 25.80 -22.23 29.40
N VAL A 247 25.80 -23.52 29.74
CA VAL A 247 26.43 -24.57 28.91
C VAL A 247 25.40 -25.32 28.06
N GLU A 248 24.24 -25.66 28.63
CA GLU A 248 23.25 -26.54 27.98
C GLU A 248 22.61 -25.94 26.71
N GLN A 249 22.41 -24.61 26.68
CA GLN A 249 21.82 -23.90 25.54
C GLN A 249 22.65 -24.00 24.24
N ASN A 250 23.98 -24.12 24.36
CA ASN A 250 24.85 -24.28 23.18
C ASN A 250 24.80 -25.70 22.61
N SER A 251 24.62 -26.73 23.46
CA SER A 251 24.45 -28.10 23.00
C SER A 251 23.15 -28.27 22.20
N GLU A 252 22.01 -27.79 22.69
CA GLU A 252 20.72 -27.93 21.98
C GLU A 252 20.72 -27.27 20.59
N ALA A 253 21.36 -26.10 20.45
CA ALA A 253 21.48 -25.40 19.18
C ALA A 253 22.29 -26.20 18.14
N SER A 254 23.43 -26.78 18.56
CA SER A 254 24.26 -27.67 17.73
C SER A 254 23.49 -28.92 17.30
N ASP A 255 22.81 -29.55 18.26
CA ASP A 255 21.99 -30.73 18.04
C ASP A 255 20.82 -30.48 17.07
N LEU A 256 20.23 -29.29 17.12
CA LEU A 256 19.17 -28.86 16.22
C LEU A 256 19.70 -28.60 14.80
N GLU A 257 20.88 -28.00 14.64
CA GLU A 257 21.50 -27.81 13.32
C GLU A 257 21.84 -29.16 12.65
N ILE A 258 22.39 -30.12 13.41
CA ILE A 258 22.67 -31.49 12.92
C ILE A 258 21.39 -32.20 12.46
N LYS A 259 20.28 -32.05 13.21
CA LYS A 259 18.96 -32.59 12.85
C LYS A 259 18.41 -31.95 11.57
N LEU A 260 18.58 -30.63 11.41
CA LEU A 260 18.16 -29.88 10.21
C LEU A 260 19.02 -30.23 8.97
N GLU A 261 20.33 -30.39 9.12
CA GLU A 261 21.24 -30.82 8.05
C GLU A 261 20.84 -32.21 7.53
N SER A 262 20.71 -33.18 8.43
CA SER A 262 20.35 -34.56 8.11
C SER A 262 19.00 -34.63 7.36
N GLN A 263 17.98 -33.93 7.89
CA GLN A 263 16.67 -33.83 7.27
C GLN A 263 16.72 -33.17 5.88
N THR A 264 17.53 -32.11 5.71
CA THR A 264 17.67 -31.40 4.43
C THR A 264 18.35 -32.28 3.38
N LYS A 265 19.40 -33.01 3.76
CA LYS A 265 20.11 -33.94 2.87
C LYS A 265 19.23 -35.11 2.42
N GLU A 266 18.45 -35.70 3.33
CA GLU A 266 17.52 -36.79 2.98
C GLU A 266 16.37 -36.32 2.06
N LEU A 267 15.80 -35.13 2.33
CA LEU A 267 14.82 -34.50 1.44
C LEU A 267 15.38 -34.29 0.03
N TRP A 268 16.61 -33.78 -0.09
CA TRP A 268 17.22 -33.52 -1.40
C TRP A 268 17.64 -34.80 -2.13
N ALA A 269 18.12 -35.83 -1.43
CA ALA A 269 18.38 -37.14 -2.02
C ALA A 269 17.10 -37.73 -2.65
N LEU A 270 15.97 -37.67 -1.94
CA LEU A 270 14.68 -38.14 -2.46
C LEU A 270 14.21 -37.30 -3.68
N LYS A 271 14.35 -35.96 -3.65
CA LYS A 271 14.03 -35.10 -4.81
C LYS A 271 14.88 -35.44 -6.03
N ASP A 272 16.18 -35.69 -5.85
CA ASP A 272 17.11 -36.03 -6.93
C ASP A 272 16.90 -37.46 -7.46
N ASP A 273 16.37 -38.40 -6.67
CA ASP A 273 15.93 -39.71 -7.15
C ASP A 273 14.58 -39.67 -7.88
N LEU A 274 13.59 -38.93 -7.33
CA LEU A 274 12.32 -38.67 -8.03
C LEU A 274 12.57 -38.03 -9.41
N LYS A 275 13.56 -37.13 -9.50
CA LYS A 275 14.04 -36.55 -10.77
C LYS A 275 14.59 -37.58 -11.77
N LYS A 276 15.26 -38.64 -11.31
CA LYS A 276 15.84 -39.68 -12.19
C LYS A 276 14.80 -40.70 -12.65
N HIS A 277 13.83 -41.01 -11.78
CA HIS A 277 13.01 -42.22 -11.90
C HIS A 277 11.52 -41.97 -12.09
N VAL A 278 10.98 -40.76 -11.87
CA VAL A 278 9.53 -40.49 -11.89
C VAL A 278 9.20 -39.34 -12.83
N THR A 279 8.18 -39.53 -13.68
CA THR A 279 7.71 -38.51 -14.63
C THR A 279 6.79 -37.49 -13.95
N THR A 280 6.63 -36.33 -14.56
CA THR A 280 5.76 -35.24 -14.06
C THR A 280 4.28 -35.62 -13.97
N ALA A 281 3.80 -36.57 -14.78
CA ALA A 281 2.44 -37.10 -14.71
C ALA A 281 2.24 -37.94 -13.44
N VAL A 282 3.09 -38.95 -13.23
CA VAL A 282 3.05 -39.82 -12.04
C VAL A 282 3.22 -39.03 -10.74
N LEU A 283 4.01 -37.94 -10.73
CA LEU A 283 4.09 -37.03 -9.58
C LEU A 283 2.75 -36.34 -9.26
N ARG A 284 1.89 -36.04 -10.25
CA ARG A 284 0.55 -35.48 -9.99
C ARG A 284 -0.43 -36.54 -9.50
N GLU A 285 -0.45 -37.69 -10.16
CA GLU A 285 -1.27 -38.84 -9.78
C GLU A 285 -0.96 -39.28 -8.34
N MET A 286 0.32 -39.29 -7.93
CA MET A 286 0.75 -39.53 -6.55
C MET A 286 0.23 -38.47 -5.55
N LEU A 287 0.12 -37.21 -5.94
CA LEU A 287 -0.39 -36.15 -5.07
C LEU A 287 -1.92 -36.25 -4.95
N GLU A 288 -2.62 -36.41 -6.07
CA GLU A 288 -4.07 -36.58 -6.15
C GLU A 288 -4.55 -37.82 -5.37
N ALA A 289 -3.85 -38.96 -5.50
CA ALA A 289 -4.15 -40.18 -4.72
C ALA A 289 -4.03 -39.99 -3.20
N ASN A 290 -3.26 -39.00 -2.73
CA ASN A 290 -3.09 -38.65 -1.31
C ASN A 290 -3.87 -37.39 -0.90
N GLY A 291 -4.76 -36.85 -1.76
CA GLY A 291 -5.52 -35.63 -1.49
C GLY A 291 -4.64 -34.37 -1.35
N GLN A 292 -3.46 -34.37 -1.97
CA GLN A 292 -2.50 -33.27 -1.92
C GLN A 292 -2.52 -32.46 -3.22
N ASP A 293 -2.01 -31.24 -3.15
CA ASP A 293 -2.03 -30.25 -4.24
C ASP A 293 -1.09 -30.64 -5.40
N SER A 294 -1.65 -31.06 -6.54
CA SER A 294 -0.93 -31.42 -7.77
C SER A 294 -0.61 -30.23 -8.69
N THR A 295 -0.80 -28.99 -8.22
CA THR A 295 -0.54 -27.78 -9.01
C THR A 295 0.86 -27.19 -8.76
N GLY A 296 1.60 -26.98 -9.86
CA GLY A 296 2.91 -26.33 -9.82
C GLY A 296 3.81 -26.68 -10.99
N SER A 297 5.07 -26.22 -10.90
CA SER A 297 6.14 -26.70 -11.76
C SER A 297 6.67 -28.06 -11.28
N GLU A 298 7.43 -28.76 -12.11
CA GLU A 298 8.07 -30.03 -11.76
C GLU A 298 8.85 -29.99 -10.43
N LEU A 299 9.50 -28.88 -10.09
CA LEU A 299 10.18 -28.72 -8.80
C LEU A 299 9.18 -28.64 -7.63
N ASP A 300 8.06 -27.95 -7.80
CA ASP A 300 7.02 -27.86 -6.77
C ASP A 300 6.40 -29.24 -6.50
N LEU A 301 6.15 -30.04 -7.56
CA LEU A 301 5.62 -31.39 -7.43
C LEU A 301 6.60 -32.35 -6.73
N ARG A 302 7.89 -32.29 -7.06
CA ARG A 302 8.93 -33.06 -6.34
C ARG A 302 9.02 -32.65 -4.87
N ASP A 303 8.89 -31.36 -4.57
CA ASP A 303 8.91 -30.82 -3.21
C ASP A 303 7.69 -31.29 -2.38
N HIS A 304 6.49 -31.25 -2.96
CA HIS A 304 5.28 -31.78 -2.32
C HIS A 304 5.37 -33.30 -2.09
N CYS A 305 5.78 -34.06 -3.11
CA CYS A 305 5.94 -35.51 -3.01
C CYS A 305 6.99 -35.88 -1.95
N ALA A 306 8.14 -35.22 -1.92
CA ALA A 306 9.20 -35.54 -0.95
C ALA A 306 8.76 -35.29 0.51
N ASP A 307 8.02 -34.21 0.79
CA ASP A 307 7.46 -33.95 2.11
C ASP A 307 6.39 -35.00 2.50
N GLY A 308 5.46 -35.31 1.59
CA GLY A 308 4.42 -36.31 1.81
C GLY A 308 4.94 -37.74 1.99
N MET A 309 5.96 -38.11 1.20
CA MET A 309 6.64 -39.40 1.27
C MET A 309 7.41 -39.57 2.58
N ILE A 310 8.15 -38.56 3.05
CA ILE A 310 8.95 -38.65 4.29
C ILE A 310 8.09 -38.48 5.54
N PHE A 311 7.22 -37.46 5.61
CA PHE A 311 6.53 -37.06 6.84
C PHE A 311 5.04 -37.45 6.88
N GLY A 312 4.38 -37.65 5.74
CA GLY A 312 2.98 -38.10 5.64
C GLY A 312 2.10 -37.14 4.83
N ALA A 313 0.95 -37.58 4.33
CA ALA A 313 0.01 -36.65 3.68
C ALA A 313 -0.49 -35.62 4.71
N LEU A 314 -0.50 -34.33 4.36
CA LEU A 314 -1.03 -33.26 5.21
C LEU A 314 -2.56 -33.36 5.24
N SER A 315 -3.18 -33.00 6.37
CA SER A 315 -4.63 -32.79 6.40
C SER A 315 -5.04 -31.53 5.61
N SER A 316 -6.31 -31.47 5.26
CA SER A 316 -6.97 -30.27 4.76
C SER A 316 -6.99 -29.17 5.84
N CYS A 317 -6.81 -27.90 5.46
CA CYS A 317 -6.86 -26.78 6.40
C CYS A 317 -8.19 -26.73 7.19
N PRO A 318 -8.18 -26.55 8.52
CA PRO A 318 -9.40 -26.57 9.33
C PRO A 318 -10.36 -25.39 9.05
N LEU A 319 -9.88 -24.28 8.46
CA LEU A 319 -10.71 -23.09 8.21
C LEU A 319 -11.38 -23.08 6.82
N CYS A 320 -10.87 -23.82 5.83
CA CYS A 320 -11.36 -23.74 4.44
C CYS A 320 -11.21 -25.03 3.63
N SER A 321 -10.80 -26.13 4.26
CA SER A 321 -10.42 -27.41 3.63
C SER A 321 -9.29 -27.36 2.59
N GLY A 322 -8.75 -26.18 2.26
CA GLY A 322 -7.67 -26.00 1.29
C GLY A 322 -6.32 -26.60 1.72
N SER A 323 -5.48 -26.93 0.74
CA SER A 323 -4.19 -27.58 0.99
C SER A 323 -3.21 -26.70 1.77
N LEU A 324 -2.47 -27.32 2.70
CA LEU A 324 -1.34 -26.72 3.40
C LEU A 324 -0.06 -26.94 2.58
N ARG A 325 0.81 -25.92 2.48
CA ARG A 325 2.17 -26.05 1.92
C ARG A 325 3.20 -25.46 2.89
N TYR A 326 4.39 -26.04 2.95
CA TYR A 326 5.49 -25.50 3.75
C TYR A 326 6.12 -24.27 3.09
N SER A 327 6.22 -23.16 3.83
CA SER A 327 6.86 -21.92 3.37
C SER A 327 7.43 -21.13 4.56
N ALA A 328 8.63 -20.57 4.38
CA ALA A 328 9.29 -19.63 5.31
C ALA A 328 9.37 -20.08 6.80
N GLY A 329 9.46 -21.38 7.08
CA GLY A 329 9.60 -21.91 8.45
C GLY A 329 8.29 -22.32 9.14
N MET A 330 7.18 -22.40 8.40
CA MET A 330 5.88 -22.90 8.87
C MET A 330 5.07 -23.51 7.70
N TYR A 331 3.93 -24.12 7.98
CA TYR A 331 2.94 -24.49 6.96
C TYR A 331 1.91 -23.38 6.85
N ARG A 332 1.53 -23.03 5.62
CA ARG A 332 0.53 -22.00 5.31
C ARG A 332 -0.53 -22.58 4.39
N CYS A 333 -1.79 -22.30 4.65
CA CYS A 333 -2.85 -22.63 3.69
C CYS A 333 -2.66 -21.81 2.41
N HIS A 334 -2.98 -22.40 1.26
CA HIS A 334 -2.99 -21.72 -0.05
C HIS A 334 -4.42 -21.64 -0.63
N GLY A 335 -5.42 -22.04 0.14
CA GLY A 335 -6.85 -21.90 -0.19
C GLY A 335 -7.42 -20.52 0.15
N TYR A 336 -8.73 -20.40 -0.01
CA TYR A 336 -9.49 -19.18 0.25
C TYR A 336 -10.51 -19.43 1.36
N LEU A 337 -10.68 -18.48 2.28
CA LEU A 337 -11.71 -18.57 3.32
C LEU A 337 -13.10 -18.34 2.69
N SER A 338 -13.18 -17.40 1.76
CA SER A 338 -14.40 -17.08 1.02
C SER A 338 -14.08 -16.61 -0.40
N ALA A 339 -15.09 -16.14 -1.13
CA ALA A 339 -14.93 -15.43 -2.39
C ALA A 339 -14.08 -14.14 -2.29
N TRP A 340 -13.90 -13.57 -1.09
CA TRP A 340 -13.22 -12.29 -0.87
C TRP A 340 -11.79 -12.46 -0.33
N SER A 341 -11.55 -13.30 0.68
CA SER A 341 -10.22 -13.47 1.31
C SER A 341 -9.50 -14.80 1.05
N LYS A 342 -8.17 -14.72 0.96
CA LYS A 342 -7.29 -15.88 1.11
C LYS A 342 -7.32 -16.40 2.55
N CYS A 343 -7.11 -17.70 2.74
CA CYS A 343 -7.02 -18.27 4.07
C CYS A 343 -5.69 -17.91 4.73
N SER A 344 -5.74 -17.20 5.86
CA SER A 344 -4.57 -16.80 6.66
C SER A 344 -3.97 -17.92 7.51
N PHE A 345 -4.63 -19.09 7.58
CA PHE A 345 -4.25 -20.18 8.47
C PHE A 345 -2.81 -20.62 8.25
N SER A 346 -2.05 -20.67 9.34
CA SER A 346 -0.69 -21.18 9.35
C SER A 346 -0.33 -21.84 10.68
N THR A 347 0.51 -22.88 10.62
CA THR A 347 0.88 -23.70 11.79
C THR A 347 2.32 -24.20 11.65
N ARG A 348 2.99 -24.45 12.78
CA ARG A 348 4.26 -25.19 12.83
C ARG A 348 4.04 -26.71 12.89
N GLU A 349 2.90 -27.13 13.43
CA GLU A 349 2.51 -28.52 13.63
C GLU A 349 1.22 -28.77 12.82
N PRO A 350 1.35 -29.19 11.55
CA PRO A 350 0.19 -29.60 10.77
C PRO A 350 -0.19 -31.03 11.15
N GLU A 351 -1.49 -31.29 11.25
CA GLU A 351 -1.97 -32.66 11.30
C GLU A 351 -1.61 -33.41 10.00
N ARG A 352 -1.32 -34.70 10.13
CA ARG A 352 -1.01 -35.58 9.00
C ARG A 352 -1.84 -36.85 9.06
N ILE A 353 -2.27 -37.30 7.89
CA ILE A 353 -3.13 -38.47 7.73
C ILE A 353 -2.34 -39.72 8.17
N LYS A 354 -2.86 -40.43 9.17
CA LYS A 354 -2.23 -41.62 9.77
C LYS A 354 -2.37 -42.82 8.81
N GLY A 355 -1.37 -43.02 7.94
CA GLY A 355 -1.38 -44.13 6.98
C GLY A 355 -0.13 -44.25 6.12
N LYS A 356 -0.13 -45.23 5.20
CA LYS A 356 0.87 -45.29 4.13
C LYS A 356 0.60 -44.23 3.06
N TRP A 357 1.66 -43.71 2.47
CA TRP A 357 1.59 -42.81 1.32
C TRP A 357 1.21 -43.62 0.09
N LYS A 358 0.07 -43.30 -0.52
CA LYS A 358 -0.44 -44.01 -1.68
C LYS A 358 0.43 -43.74 -2.92
N VAL A 359 0.53 -44.74 -3.77
CA VAL A 359 1.15 -44.68 -5.11
C VAL A 359 0.11 -45.23 -6.08
N PRO A 360 -0.08 -44.67 -7.29
CA PRO A 360 -1.10 -45.16 -8.22
C PRO A 360 -0.91 -46.65 -8.54
N GLU A 361 -1.99 -47.41 -8.60
CA GLU A 361 -1.92 -48.88 -8.58
C GLU A 361 -1.33 -49.45 -9.89
N ASP A 362 -1.57 -48.78 -11.02
CA ASP A 362 -1.00 -49.10 -12.35
C ASP A 362 0.45 -48.63 -12.56
N THR A 363 1.14 -48.11 -11.52
CA THR A 363 2.47 -47.52 -11.69
C THR A 363 3.52 -48.58 -12.00
N ASN A 364 3.85 -48.77 -13.28
CA ASN A 364 4.86 -49.70 -13.82
C ASN A 364 6.32 -49.29 -13.50
N ASN A 365 6.57 -48.67 -12.35
CA ASN A 365 7.83 -48.04 -11.96
C ASN A 365 8.49 -48.77 -10.78
N GLN A 366 9.53 -49.54 -11.09
CA GLN A 366 10.25 -50.35 -10.11
C GLN A 366 10.83 -49.55 -8.93
N TYR A 367 11.15 -48.26 -9.10
CA TYR A 367 11.63 -47.42 -7.98
C TYR A 367 10.52 -47.22 -6.95
N LEU A 368 9.34 -46.76 -7.40
CA LEU A 368 8.20 -46.50 -6.52
C LEU A 368 7.66 -47.78 -5.88
N SER A 369 7.61 -48.90 -6.62
CA SER A 369 7.19 -50.20 -6.06
C SER A 369 8.14 -50.70 -4.97
N LYS A 370 9.46 -50.47 -5.10
CA LYS A 370 10.46 -50.81 -4.07
C LYS A 370 10.33 -49.86 -2.87
N TRP A 371 10.19 -48.56 -3.11
CA TRP A 371 10.03 -47.55 -2.06
C TRP A 371 8.78 -47.80 -1.20
N PHE A 372 7.61 -48.03 -1.83
CA PHE A 372 6.35 -48.28 -1.15
C PHE A 372 6.39 -49.54 -0.25
N LYS A 373 7.07 -50.60 -0.71
CA LYS A 373 7.32 -51.81 0.09
C LYS A 373 8.23 -51.54 1.30
N SER A 374 9.18 -50.62 1.20
CA SER A 374 10.06 -50.20 2.30
C SER A 374 9.41 -49.24 3.33
N GLN A 375 8.20 -48.75 3.06
CA GLN A 375 7.63 -47.64 3.84
C GLN A 375 7.17 -48.06 5.25
N LYS A 376 7.76 -47.42 6.27
CA LYS A 376 7.34 -47.51 7.67
C LYS A 376 5.97 -46.85 7.88
N VAL A 377 5.16 -47.40 8.80
CA VAL A 377 3.81 -46.90 9.14
C VAL A 377 3.87 -45.68 10.04
N GLY A 378 4.71 -45.71 11.08
CA GLY A 378 5.06 -44.52 11.85
C GLY A 378 6.05 -43.65 11.08
N LYS A 379 5.65 -42.41 10.78
CA LYS A 379 6.53 -41.39 10.19
C LYS A 379 7.02 -40.43 11.26
N ARG A 380 8.26 -39.95 11.14
CA ARG A 380 8.85 -38.97 12.07
C ARG A 380 8.23 -37.58 11.85
N PRO A 381 8.14 -36.71 12.87
CA PRO A 381 7.78 -35.31 12.69
C PRO A 381 8.85 -34.58 11.86
N ARG A 382 8.47 -33.46 11.24
CA ARG A 382 9.41 -32.57 10.54
C ARG A 382 10.00 -31.57 11.54
N VAL A 383 11.32 -31.55 11.65
CA VAL A 383 12.05 -30.53 12.43
C VAL A 383 11.99 -29.21 11.67
N LEU A 384 11.57 -28.13 12.35
CA LEU A 384 11.52 -26.78 11.79
C LEU A 384 12.55 -25.87 12.48
N PRO A 385 13.12 -24.86 11.78
CA PRO A 385 13.99 -23.88 12.41
C PRO A 385 13.31 -23.15 13.58
N PRO A 386 14.07 -22.71 14.61
CA PRO A 386 13.53 -21.82 15.63
C PRO A 386 13.06 -20.51 14.99
N MET A 387 12.11 -19.82 15.63
CA MET A 387 11.72 -18.49 15.15
C MET A 387 12.89 -17.52 15.32
N SER A 388 13.24 -16.81 14.25
CA SER A 388 13.93 -15.52 14.37
C SER A 388 13.06 -14.60 15.21
N SER A 389 13.59 -14.13 16.34
CA SER A 389 12.83 -13.56 17.45
C SER A 389 12.01 -12.33 17.05
N SER A 390 10.69 -12.51 17.10
CA SER A 390 9.67 -11.49 16.86
C SER A 390 8.55 -11.66 17.90
N SER A 391 8.96 -11.73 19.17
CA SER A 391 8.08 -11.97 20.31
C SER A 391 7.24 -10.72 20.64
N PRO A 392 5.90 -10.84 20.79
CA PRO A 392 5.05 -9.72 21.18
C PRO A 392 4.92 -9.62 22.71
N SER A 393 5.40 -8.54 23.33
CA SER A 393 5.02 -8.08 24.68
C SER A 393 5.64 -6.73 25.05
N GLY A 394 4.97 -5.99 25.96
CA GLY A 394 5.66 -5.15 26.95
C GLY A 394 6.17 -3.78 26.50
N SER A 395 5.25 -2.84 26.25
CA SER A 395 5.38 -1.40 26.54
C SER A 395 6.79 -0.83 26.78
N GLN A 396 7.42 -0.28 25.74
CA GLN A 396 8.41 0.79 25.87
C GLN A 396 7.95 2.03 25.09
N ALA A 397 8.33 3.22 25.55
CA ALA A 397 7.82 4.48 25.01
C ALA A 397 8.25 4.73 23.55
N PHE A 398 7.33 5.29 22.75
CA PHE A 398 7.56 5.63 21.34
C PHE A 398 8.59 6.76 21.18
N HIS A 399 9.89 6.41 21.06
CA HIS A 399 10.85 7.28 20.38
C HIS A 399 10.77 7.05 18.87
N CYS A 400 10.25 8.05 18.15
CA CYS A 400 10.06 8.00 16.70
C CYS A 400 11.41 7.99 15.94
N GLY A 401 11.91 6.79 15.64
CA GLY A 401 13.05 6.58 14.76
C GLY A 401 12.68 6.79 13.29
N SER A 402 12.76 8.03 12.81
CA SER A 402 12.52 8.37 11.41
C SER A 402 13.48 7.62 10.47
N GLN A 403 12.98 7.24 9.28
CA GLN A 403 13.75 6.61 8.21
C GLN A 403 15.06 7.36 7.92
N SER A 404 16.13 6.65 7.59
CA SER A 404 17.43 7.23 7.27
C SER A 404 17.45 7.86 5.87
N SER A 405 16.79 9.00 5.70
CA SER A 405 17.32 10.04 4.82
C SER A 405 18.73 10.41 5.30
N THR A 406 19.62 10.80 4.39
CA THR A 406 20.90 11.42 4.78
C THR A 406 20.61 12.66 5.62
N SER A 407 21.12 12.71 6.85
CA SER A 407 21.03 13.88 7.72
C SER A 407 21.88 15.01 7.18
N GLU A 408 21.34 15.74 6.20
CA GLU A 408 21.90 17.00 5.72
C GLU A 408 22.03 17.95 6.93
N ARG A 409 23.26 18.37 7.22
CA ARG A 409 23.56 19.27 8.32
C ARG A 409 23.11 20.67 7.93
N LEU A 410 22.94 21.55 8.93
CA LEU A 410 22.61 22.95 8.64
C LEU A 410 23.69 23.68 7.81
N ALA A 411 24.94 23.20 7.83
CA ALA A 411 26.02 23.65 6.93
C ALA A 411 25.80 23.27 5.45
N ASP A 412 24.97 22.26 5.14
CA ASP A 412 24.65 21.85 3.76
C ASP A 412 23.54 22.73 3.12
N LEU A 413 23.23 23.88 3.74
CA LEU A 413 22.15 24.78 3.35
C LEU A 413 22.67 25.91 2.44
N LYS A 414 22.36 25.84 1.14
CA LYS A 414 22.69 26.90 0.16
C LYS A 414 21.45 27.65 -0.30
N VAL A 415 21.31 28.92 0.08
CA VAL A 415 20.05 29.67 -0.04
C VAL A 415 20.22 30.93 -0.90
N SER A 416 19.25 31.19 -1.77
CA SER A 416 19.03 32.51 -2.38
C SER A 416 17.76 33.12 -1.78
N ILE A 417 17.74 34.43 -1.53
CA ILE A 417 16.58 35.14 -0.96
C ILE A 417 16.11 36.22 -1.95
N SER A 418 14.80 36.42 -2.08
CA SER A 418 14.20 37.47 -2.92
C SER A 418 12.93 38.04 -2.29
N GLY A 419 12.65 39.33 -2.52
CA GLY A 419 11.47 40.03 -1.99
C GLY A 419 11.59 40.60 -0.57
N LEU A 420 12.70 40.36 0.13
CA LEU A 420 12.93 40.90 1.49
C LEU A 420 13.71 42.22 1.51
N PRO A 421 13.55 43.06 2.56
CA PRO A 421 14.40 44.23 2.80
C PRO A 421 15.89 43.84 2.95
N LYS A 422 16.79 44.74 2.54
CA LYS A 422 18.24 44.49 2.56
C LYS A 422 18.76 44.15 3.96
N GLU A 423 18.27 44.86 4.98
CA GLU A 423 18.65 44.65 6.39
C GLU A 423 18.31 43.24 6.87
N THR A 424 17.10 42.75 6.55
CA THR A 424 16.65 41.38 6.84
C THR A 424 17.47 40.34 6.07
N ILE A 425 17.86 40.64 4.82
CA ILE A 425 18.75 39.77 4.02
C ILE A 425 20.14 39.69 4.66
N ASP A 426 20.72 40.79 5.12
CA ASP A 426 22.05 40.82 5.76
C ASP A 426 22.05 40.25 7.19
N GLU A 427 20.89 40.18 7.85
CA GLU A 427 20.71 39.39 9.08
C GLU A 427 20.65 37.88 8.78
N TRP A 428 19.78 37.45 7.84
CA TRP A 428 19.69 36.04 7.43
C TRP A 428 21.01 35.52 6.84
N LYS A 429 21.72 36.34 6.07
CA LYS A 429 23.06 36.04 5.55
C LYS A 429 24.04 35.73 6.68
N ARG A 430 24.16 36.60 7.71
CA ARG A 430 25.03 36.34 8.88
C ARG A 430 24.62 35.07 9.62
N LYS A 431 23.32 34.82 9.78
CA LYS A 431 22.82 33.59 10.41
C LYS A 431 23.21 32.34 9.61
N ILE A 432 23.13 32.37 8.27
CA ILE A 432 23.46 31.24 7.37
C ILE A 432 24.98 31.02 7.27
N GLU A 433 25.76 32.08 7.09
CA GLU A 433 27.22 32.00 7.00
C GLU A 433 27.84 31.56 8.34
N GLY A 434 27.28 32.00 9.48
CA GLY A 434 27.73 31.62 10.83
C GLY A 434 27.52 30.15 11.23
N ILE A 435 26.71 29.39 10.48
CA ILE A 435 26.52 27.94 10.64
C ILE A 435 27.24 27.11 9.57
N GLY A 436 28.04 27.76 8.71
CA GLY A 436 28.75 27.13 7.59
C GLY A 436 27.91 26.91 6.32
N GLY A 437 26.67 27.41 6.29
CA GLY A 437 25.85 27.45 5.08
C GLY A 437 26.31 28.52 4.09
N VAL A 438 25.82 28.47 2.85
CA VAL A 438 26.26 29.39 1.78
C VAL A 438 25.12 30.27 1.30
N PHE A 439 25.27 31.59 1.48
CA PHE A 439 24.35 32.55 0.89
C PHE A 439 24.66 32.82 -0.60
N HIS A 440 23.61 33.00 -1.39
CA HIS A 440 23.70 33.31 -2.81
C HIS A 440 22.85 34.53 -3.17
N ALA A 441 23.49 35.66 -3.46
CA ALA A 441 22.80 36.90 -3.84
C ALA A 441 22.04 36.82 -5.19
N LYS A 442 22.31 35.80 -6.01
CA LYS A 442 21.55 35.39 -7.21
C LYS A 442 21.67 33.87 -7.35
N ILE A 443 20.65 33.20 -7.89
CA ILE A 443 20.61 31.74 -8.06
C ILE A 443 21.80 31.23 -8.89
N LYS A 444 22.45 30.17 -8.41
CA LYS A 444 23.53 29.41 -9.06
C LYS A 444 23.11 27.95 -9.31
N LYS A 445 23.93 27.18 -10.03
CA LYS A 445 23.68 25.75 -10.31
C LYS A 445 23.67 24.87 -9.06
N ASP A 446 24.25 25.32 -7.95
CA ASP A 446 24.42 24.59 -6.70
C ASP A 446 23.56 25.12 -5.54
N THR A 447 22.64 26.05 -5.81
CA THR A 447 21.64 26.53 -4.83
C THR A 447 20.67 25.40 -4.45
N ASN A 448 20.23 25.30 -3.19
CA ASN A 448 19.23 24.31 -2.76
C ASN A 448 17.79 24.81 -2.87
N CYS A 449 17.53 26.08 -2.50
CA CYS A 449 16.19 26.68 -2.55
C CYS A 449 16.24 28.21 -2.76
N LEU A 450 15.11 28.75 -3.22
CA LEU A 450 14.81 30.18 -3.24
C LEU A 450 13.80 30.49 -2.12
N VAL A 451 14.12 31.41 -1.23
CA VAL A 451 13.20 31.90 -0.19
C VAL A 451 12.53 33.19 -0.67
N VAL A 452 11.22 33.28 -0.52
CA VAL A 452 10.39 34.43 -0.91
C VAL A 452 9.45 34.82 0.24
N SER A 453 9.25 36.14 0.40
CA SER A 453 8.25 36.73 1.30
C SER A 453 7.30 37.61 0.46
N GLY A 454 5.99 37.61 0.78
CA GLY A 454 4.96 38.30 -0.01
C GLY A 454 4.27 37.47 -1.11
N SER A 455 3.37 38.11 -1.87
CA SER A 455 2.60 37.50 -2.96
C SER A 455 3.41 37.33 -4.25
N VAL A 456 3.20 36.22 -4.97
CA VAL A 456 4.02 35.85 -6.13
C VAL A 456 3.54 36.54 -7.40
N GLY A 457 4.08 37.74 -7.65
CA GLY A 457 4.03 38.37 -8.96
C GLY A 457 5.06 37.76 -9.93
N ASP A 458 4.64 37.41 -11.15
CA ASP A 458 5.49 36.79 -12.18
C ASP A 458 6.64 37.70 -12.68
N GLU A 459 6.61 38.99 -12.36
CA GLU A 459 7.63 39.95 -12.77
C GLU A 459 9.03 39.63 -12.21
N ASN A 460 9.13 38.94 -11.06
CA ASN A 460 10.42 38.67 -10.41
C ASN A 460 11.33 37.72 -11.22
N ALA A 461 12.46 38.26 -11.71
CA ALA A 461 13.33 37.55 -12.64
C ALA A 461 14.00 36.28 -12.06
N GLU A 462 14.35 36.28 -10.76
CA GLU A 462 14.92 35.11 -10.11
C GLU A 462 13.85 34.04 -9.80
N ILE A 463 12.57 34.39 -9.62
CA ILE A 463 11.45 33.41 -9.55
C ILE A 463 11.29 32.70 -10.89
N ARG A 464 11.23 33.44 -12.01
CA ARG A 464 11.23 32.90 -13.38
C ARG A 464 12.49 32.10 -13.71
N LYS A 465 13.58 32.24 -12.97
CA LYS A 465 14.82 31.46 -13.08
C LYS A 465 14.79 30.19 -12.22
N ALA A 466 14.26 30.27 -11.00
CA ALA A 466 14.01 29.12 -10.12
C ALA A 466 13.06 28.11 -10.78
N ARG A 467 11.91 28.55 -11.30
CA ARG A 467 10.97 27.68 -12.02
C ARG A 467 11.63 26.97 -13.22
N ARG A 468 12.40 27.71 -14.04
CA ARG A 468 13.17 27.13 -15.18
C ARG A 468 14.24 26.11 -14.75
N MET A 469 14.80 26.24 -13.55
CA MET A 469 15.79 25.32 -12.99
C MET A 469 15.18 24.21 -12.11
N LYS A 470 13.85 24.14 -11.97
CA LYS A 470 13.12 23.26 -11.04
C LYS A 470 13.58 23.38 -9.58
N LEU A 471 14.01 24.57 -9.16
CA LEU A 471 14.41 24.85 -7.78
C LEU A 471 13.18 25.02 -6.88
N PRO A 472 13.17 24.43 -5.66
CA PRO A 472 12.14 24.70 -4.66
C PRO A 472 12.06 26.19 -4.31
N ILE A 473 10.86 26.76 -4.42
CA ILE A 473 10.53 28.12 -3.96
C ILE A 473 9.76 27.96 -2.65
N VAL A 474 10.28 28.50 -1.54
CA VAL A 474 9.74 28.31 -0.19
C VAL A 474 9.50 29.65 0.53
N ARG A 475 8.61 29.63 1.52
CA ARG A 475 8.35 30.80 2.40
C ARG A 475 9.50 31.07 3.35
N GLU A 476 9.55 32.31 3.84
CA GLU A 476 10.47 32.74 4.91
C GLU A 476 10.37 31.88 6.18
N ASP A 477 9.17 31.41 6.52
CA ASP A 477 8.87 30.44 7.59
C ASP A 477 9.83 29.23 7.59
N TYR A 478 10.29 28.80 6.41
CA TYR A 478 11.24 27.69 6.24
C TYR A 478 12.57 27.95 6.96
N LEU A 479 13.10 29.18 6.88
CA LEU A 479 14.35 29.54 7.55
C LEU A 479 14.15 29.56 9.05
N VAL A 480 13.08 30.22 9.53
CA VAL A 480 12.74 30.31 10.96
C VAL A 480 12.71 28.92 11.59
N ASP A 481 12.01 27.98 10.96
CA ASP A 481 11.87 26.61 11.48
C ASP A 481 13.15 25.77 11.34
N CYS A 482 13.93 25.92 10.26
CA CYS A 482 15.22 25.22 10.12
C CYS A 482 16.24 25.64 11.19
N PHE A 483 16.31 26.94 11.49
CA PHE A 483 17.16 27.45 12.57
C PHE A 483 16.64 27.04 13.95
N GLY A 484 15.34 27.14 14.20
CA GLY A 484 14.72 26.72 15.47
C GLY A 484 14.87 25.23 15.79
N LYS A 485 14.93 24.36 14.77
CA LYS A 485 15.04 22.91 14.91
C LYS A 485 16.47 22.37 14.68
N GLN A 486 17.45 23.26 14.49
CA GLN A 486 18.87 22.99 14.21
C GLN A 486 19.16 21.93 13.12
N LYS A 487 18.27 21.81 12.11
CA LYS A 487 18.42 20.86 11.01
C LYS A 487 17.74 21.36 9.74
N LYS A 488 18.22 20.92 8.58
CA LYS A 488 17.54 21.15 7.31
C LYS A 488 16.23 20.35 7.28
N ILE A 489 15.13 21.02 6.95
CA ILE A 489 13.78 20.44 6.95
C ILE A 489 13.36 20.12 5.50
N PRO A 490 12.54 19.08 5.24
CA PRO A 490 11.95 18.86 3.91
C PRO A 490 11.17 20.09 3.43
N PHE A 491 11.41 20.50 2.18
CA PHE A 491 10.81 21.71 1.62
C PHE A 491 9.28 21.62 1.44
N ASP A 492 8.72 20.41 1.41
CA ASP A 492 7.35 20.15 0.92
C ASP A 492 6.24 20.86 1.70
N LEU A 493 6.44 21.08 3.01
CA LEU A 493 5.50 21.81 3.87
C LEU A 493 5.57 23.34 3.72
N TYR A 494 6.60 23.88 3.07
CA TYR A 494 6.90 25.33 2.99
C TYR A 494 6.96 25.85 1.56
N LYS A 495 6.73 25.00 0.55
CA LYS A 495 6.71 25.38 -0.86
C LYS A 495 5.60 26.41 -1.11
N VAL A 496 5.94 27.51 -1.77
CA VAL A 496 4.96 28.53 -2.20
C VAL A 496 4.12 28.01 -3.38
N GLU A 497 4.71 27.13 -4.19
CA GLU A 497 4.07 26.51 -5.36
C GLU A 497 4.31 25.00 -5.35
N ALA A 498 3.24 24.21 -5.48
CA ALA A 498 3.35 22.80 -5.82
C ALA A 498 3.84 22.67 -7.28
N ILE A 499 5.06 22.18 -7.48
CA ILE A 499 5.69 22.16 -8.80
C ILE A 499 5.04 21.10 -9.69
N GLY A 500 4.12 21.53 -10.56
CA GLY A 500 3.72 20.78 -11.76
C GLY A 500 2.39 20.05 -11.71
N GLU A 501 1.70 20.02 -10.57
CA GLU A 501 0.31 19.54 -10.48
C GLU A 501 -0.63 20.72 -10.28
N ALA A 502 -0.87 21.45 -11.37
CA ALA A 502 -2.16 22.11 -11.51
C ALA A 502 -3.20 20.99 -11.55
N SER A 503 -4.18 21.03 -10.64
CA SER A 503 -5.35 20.16 -10.70
C SER A 503 -6.10 20.45 -12.00
N SER A 504 -5.82 19.66 -13.04
CA SER A 504 -6.56 19.74 -14.28
C SER A 504 -8.00 19.40 -13.95
N MET A 505 -8.93 20.27 -14.34
CA MET A 505 -10.36 20.02 -14.14
C MET A 505 -10.78 18.94 -15.13
N VAL A 506 -10.55 17.67 -14.75
CA VAL A 506 -10.92 16.46 -15.50
C VAL A 506 -12.44 16.43 -15.60
N THR A 507 -12.92 17.13 -16.62
CA THR A 507 -14.33 17.37 -16.91
C THR A 507 -14.76 16.25 -17.83
N VAL A 508 -15.14 15.14 -17.19
CA VAL A 508 -15.52 13.88 -17.83
C VAL A 508 -16.67 14.13 -18.82
N LYS A 509 -16.33 14.22 -20.12
CA LYS A 509 -17.31 14.40 -21.20
C LYS A 509 -18.09 13.10 -21.40
N VAL A 510 -19.41 13.21 -21.43
CA VAL A 510 -20.32 12.07 -21.59
C VAL A 510 -20.91 12.11 -23.00
N LYS A 511 -20.82 11.00 -23.74
CA LYS A 511 -21.45 10.82 -25.05
C LYS A 511 -22.16 9.46 -25.09
N GLY A 512 -23.43 9.46 -25.47
CA GLY A 512 -24.30 8.30 -25.20
C GLY A 512 -24.54 8.16 -23.70
N ARG A 513 -24.84 6.95 -23.21
CA ARG A 513 -25.19 6.73 -21.80
C ARG A 513 -24.02 6.71 -20.81
N SER A 514 -22.78 6.75 -21.28
CA SER A 514 -21.61 6.55 -20.42
C SER A 514 -20.42 7.34 -20.91
N ALA A 515 -19.43 7.55 -20.04
CA ALA A 515 -18.27 8.39 -20.33
C ALA A 515 -17.10 7.57 -20.88
N VAL A 516 -16.48 8.08 -21.94
CA VAL A 516 -15.19 7.59 -22.43
C VAL A 516 -14.10 8.05 -21.47
N HIS A 517 -13.26 7.14 -20.99
CA HIS A 517 -12.20 7.47 -20.03
C HIS A 517 -11.10 8.34 -20.69
N GLU A 518 -10.70 9.44 -20.04
CA GLU A 518 -9.77 10.46 -20.58
C GLU A 518 -8.47 9.86 -21.17
N SER A 519 -7.79 8.97 -20.43
CA SER A 519 -6.53 8.36 -20.89
C SER A 519 -6.67 7.32 -22.02
N SER A 520 -7.82 7.24 -22.68
CA SER A 520 -7.97 6.66 -24.03
C SER A 520 -7.56 7.63 -25.14
N GLY A 521 -7.62 8.94 -24.90
CA GLY A 521 -7.46 9.99 -25.91
C GLY A 521 -8.68 10.21 -26.82
N LEU A 522 -9.73 9.38 -26.73
CA LEU A 522 -10.87 9.38 -27.66
C LEU A 522 -12.14 10.10 -27.11
N GLN A 523 -12.05 10.73 -25.94
CA GLN A 523 -13.19 11.39 -25.26
C GLN A 523 -13.94 12.43 -26.11
N ASP A 524 -13.24 13.05 -27.06
CA ASP A 524 -13.79 14.07 -27.96
C ASP A 524 -14.24 13.51 -29.32
N THR A 525 -13.86 12.28 -29.69
CA THR A 525 -14.13 11.69 -31.03
C THR A 525 -15.00 10.43 -31.01
N GLY A 526 -15.12 9.73 -29.89
CA GLY A 526 -15.96 8.52 -29.80
C GLY A 526 -16.90 8.51 -28.59
N HIS A 527 -17.81 7.54 -28.59
CA HIS A 527 -18.77 7.25 -27.53
C HIS A 527 -18.64 5.80 -27.04
N ILE A 528 -19.22 5.46 -25.89
CA ILE A 528 -19.25 4.06 -25.41
C ILE A 528 -20.25 3.25 -26.24
N LEU A 529 -19.84 2.06 -26.69
CA LEU A 529 -20.69 1.19 -27.51
C LEU A 529 -21.93 0.72 -26.72
N GLU A 530 -23.12 1.05 -27.26
CA GLU A 530 -24.42 0.55 -26.80
C GLU A 530 -24.98 -0.47 -27.80
N ASP A 531 -25.49 -1.60 -27.31
CA ASP A 531 -26.11 -2.65 -28.15
C ASP A 531 -27.40 -3.15 -27.49
N GLY A 532 -28.53 -2.55 -27.88
CA GLY A 532 -29.87 -2.84 -27.35
C GLY A 532 -30.06 -2.43 -25.88
N ARG A 533 -29.62 -3.29 -24.95
CA ARG A 533 -29.58 -3.03 -23.49
C ARG A 533 -28.15 -3.10 -22.92
N SER A 534 -27.21 -3.71 -23.63
CA SER A 534 -25.80 -3.77 -23.22
C SER A 534 -25.13 -2.41 -23.37
N ILE A 535 -24.48 -1.95 -22.32
CA ILE A 535 -23.54 -0.81 -22.33
C ILE A 535 -22.16 -1.39 -22.06
N TYR A 536 -21.24 -1.35 -23.03
CA TYR A 536 -19.94 -2.02 -22.92
C TYR A 536 -18.91 -1.16 -22.17
N ASN A 537 -19.20 -0.86 -20.91
CA ASN A 537 -18.31 -0.24 -19.94
C ASN A 537 -18.43 -0.96 -18.59
N THR A 538 -17.30 -1.24 -17.95
CA THR A 538 -17.27 -1.78 -16.59
C THR A 538 -15.97 -1.40 -15.87
N THR A 539 -16.12 -0.95 -14.62
CA THR A 539 -15.02 -0.79 -13.67
C THR A 539 -15.04 -1.96 -12.70
N LEU A 540 -13.94 -2.69 -12.63
CA LEU A 540 -13.74 -3.79 -11.69
C LEU A 540 -12.80 -3.34 -10.56
N ASN A 541 -13.06 -3.79 -9.33
CA ASN A 541 -12.22 -3.53 -8.16
C ASN A 541 -11.85 -4.84 -7.44
N MET A 542 -10.74 -4.83 -6.69
CA MET A 542 -10.29 -5.95 -5.87
C MET A 542 -9.40 -5.45 -4.72
N SER A 543 -9.93 -5.50 -3.49
CA SER A 543 -9.17 -5.27 -2.26
C SER A 543 -8.93 -6.59 -1.53
N ASP A 544 -7.67 -6.90 -1.24
CA ASP A 544 -7.25 -8.02 -0.40
C ASP A 544 -6.21 -7.56 0.63
N LEU A 545 -6.72 -7.22 1.81
CA LEU A 545 -5.99 -6.79 3.00
C LEU A 545 -4.95 -7.81 3.48
N SER A 546 -5.13 -9.11 3.19
CA SER A 546 -4.18 -10.15 3.61
C SER A 546 -2.93 -10.17 2.73
N THR A 547 -2.98 -9.58 1.52
CA THR A 547 -1.82 -9.45 0.63
C THR A 547 -1.48 -7.99 0.27
N GLY A 548 -2.21 -7.02 0.82
CA GLY A 548 -1.99 -5.58 0.62
C GLY A 548 -2.38 -5.06 -0.76
N ILE A 549 -3.09 -5.86 -1.56
CA ILE A 549 -3.51 -5.55 -2.92
C ILE A 549 -4.78 -4.68 -2.87
N ASN A 550 -4.77 -3.57 -3.60
CA ASN A 550 -5.91 -2.67 -3.78
C ASN A 550 -5.96 -2.21 -5.25
N SER A 551 -6.50 -3.05 -6.13
CA SER A 551 -6.36 -2.92 -7.59
C SER A 551 -7.68 -2.66 -8.31
N TYR A 552 -7.67 -1.75 -9.28
CA TYR A 552 -8.78 -1.53 -10.21
C TYR A 552 -8.46 -2.02 -11.62
N TYR A 553 -9.50 -2.30 -12.41
CA TYR A 553 -9.44 -2.65 -13.82
C TYR A 553 -10.66 -2.08 -14.55
N ILE A 554 -10.46 -1.03 -15.35
CA ILE A 554 -11.47 -0.41 -16.21
C ILE A 554 -11.39 -1.04 -17.61
N LEU A 555 -12.55 -1.44 -18.14
CA LEU A 555 -12.70 -2.04 -19.47
C LEU A 555 -13.85 -1.36 -20.21
N GLN A 556 -13.57 -0.84 -21.41
CA GLN A 556 -14.53 -0.10 -22.24
C GLN A 556 -14.44 -0.53 -23.72
N ILE A 557 -15.57 -0.51 -24.43
CA ILE A 557 -15.57 -0.43 -25.90
C ILE A 557 -15.97 0.99 -26.29
N ILE A 558 -15.11 1.66 -27.05
CA ILE A 558 -15.31 3.02 -27.58
C ILE A 558 -15.54 2.88 -29.08
N GLN A 559 -16.63 3.42 -29.62
CA GLN A 559 -16.86 3.54 -31.06
C GLN A 559 -16.56 4.97 -31.51
N ASP A 560 -15.77 5.17 -32.56
CA ASP A 560 -15.50 6.51 -33.11
C ASP A 560 -16.71 7.04 -33.89
N ASP A 561 -17.10 8.29 -33.63
CA ASP A 561 -18.27 8.94 -34.22
C ASP A 561 -18.16 9.14 -35.74
N LYS A 562 -16.94 9.13 -36.29
CA LYS A 562 -16.64 9.46 -37.70
C LYS A 562 -16.33 8.25 -38.54
N THR A 563 -15.53 7.30 -38.03
CA THR A 563 -15.12 6.11 -38.79
C THR A 563 -15.96 4.87 -38.48
N SER A 564 -16.71 4.87 -37.37
CA SER A 564 -17.37 3.68 -36.80
C SER A 564 -16.43 2.53 -36.42
N ASP A 565 -15.12 2.76 -36.36
CA ASP A 565 -14.16 1.84 -35.76
C ASP A 565 -14.47 1.60 -34.29
N CYS A 566 -14.26 0.37 -33.82
CA CYS A 566 -14.39 0.02 -32.40
C CYS A 566 -13.02 -0.15 -31.77
N TYR A 567 -12.84 0.41 -30.58
CA TYR A 567 -11.62 0.35 -29.80
C TYR A 567 -11.89 -0.31 -28.45
N VAL A 568 -11.19 -1.40 -28.15
CA VAL A 568 -11.19 -1.98 -26.79
C VAL A 568 -10.16 -1.22 -25.96
N PHE A 569 -10.65 -0.45 -24.98
CA PHE A 569 -9.83 0.29 -24.03
C PHE A 569 -9.74 -0.45 -22.69
N ARG A 570 -8.53 -0.52 -22.14
CA ARG A 570 -8.20 -1.14 -20.87
C ARG A 570 -7.35 -0.15 -20.05
N LYS A 571 -7.65 0.00 -18.76
CA LYS A 571 -6.79 0.71 -17.79
C LYS A 571 -6.79 -0.05 -16.48
N TRP A 572 -5.63 -0.23 -15.86
CA TRP A 572 -5.51 -0.96 -14.60
C TRP A 572 -4.43 -0.33 -13.73
N GLY A 573 -4.56 -0.46 -12.41
CA GLY A 573 -3.58 0.10 -11.48
C GLY A 573 -3.94 -0.11 -10.01
N ARG A 574 -3.13 0.46 -9.11
CA ARG A 574 -3.46 0.55 -7.69
C ARG A 574 -4.40 1.73 -7.45
N VAL A 575 -5.49 1.53 -6.72
CA VAL A 575 -6.45 2.60 -6.38
C VAL A 575 -5.72 3.74 -5.66
N GLY A 576 -5.81 4.96 -6.20
CA GLY A 576 -5.17 6.15 -5.65
C GLY A 576 -3.66 6.28 -5.90
N ASN A 577 -3.07 5.52 -6.83
CA ASN A 577 -1.65 5.67 -7.16
C ASN A 577 -1.35 5.39 -8.65
N ASP A 578 -1.38 6.44 -9.47
CA ASP A 578 -1.17 6.39 -10.92
C ASP A 578 0.24 5.94 -11.36
N LYS A 579 1.18 5.77 -10.42
CA LYS A 579 2.55 5.27 -10.69
C LYS A 579 2.60 3.75 -10.84
N ILE A 580 1.52 3.03 -10.50
CA ILE A 580 1.43 1.57 -10.55
C ILE A 580 0.23 1.20 -11.43
N GLY A 581 0.49 0.76 -12.65
CA GLY A 581 -0.56 0.41 -13.60
C GLY A 581 -0.15 0.48 -15.07
N GLY A 582 -1.14 0.67 -15.92
CA GLY A 582 -0.99 0.89 -17.35
C GLY A 582 -2.33 1.06 -18.06
N ASN A 583 -2.30 1.53 -19.30
CA ASN A 583 -3.43 1.52 -20.23
C ASN A 583 -3.07 0.75 -21.51
N LYS A 584 -4.10 0.34 -22.25
CA LYS A 584 -3.99 -0.25 -23.59
C LYS A 584 -5.24 0.07 -24.40
N LEU A 585 -5.05 0.41 -25.67
CA LEU A 585 -6.11 0.72 -26.63
C LEU A 585 -5.85 -0.12 -27.89
N GLU A 586 -6.85 -0.85 -28.37
CA GLU A 586 -6.74 -1.72 -29.55
C GLU A 586 -7.94 -1.55 -30.48
N GLN A 587 -7.68 -1.26 -31.76
CA GLN A 587 -8.70 -1.14 -32.81
C GLN A 587 -9.09 -2.51 -33.34
N MET A 588 -10.40 -2.79 -33.43
CA MET A 588 -10.98 -4.06 -33.85
C MET A 588 -12.33 -3.82 -34.55
N SER A 589 -12.88 -4.85 -35.21
CA SER A 589 -14.27 -4.79 -35.68
C SER A 589 -15.26 -4.80 -34.51
N LYS A 590 -16.52 -4.35 -34.71
CA LYS A 590 -17.55 -4.37 -33.65
C LYS A 590 -17.77 -5.78 -33.07
N SER A 591 -17.80 -6.83 -33.90
CA SER A 591 -17.99 -8.21 -33.43
C SER A 591 -16.81 -8.73 -32.62
N ASP A 592 -15.58 -8.39 -33.03
CA ASP A 592 -14.37 -8.86 -32.37
C ASP A 592 -14.14 -8.09 -31.05
N ALA A 593 -14.44 -6.78 -31.04
CA ALA A 593 -14.39 -5.95 -29.83
C ALA A 593 -15.36 -6.45 -28.75
N ILE A 594 -16.61 -6.80 -29.12
CA ILE A 594 -17.57 -7.40 -28.18
C ILE A 594 -17.07 -8.77 -27.68
N SER A 595 -16.47 -9.57 -28.56
CA SER A 595 -15.97 -10.91 -28.21
C SER A 595 -14.76 -10.86 -27.26
N GLU A 596 -13.76 -10.02 -27.53
CA GLU A 596 -12.61 -9.78 -26.65
C GLU A 596 -13.04 -9.10 -25.34
N PHE A 597 -14.01 -8.17 -25.35
CA PHE A 597 -14.55 -7.60 -24.11
C PHE A 597 -15.18 -8.68 -23.21
N LYS A 598 -16.02 -9.56 -23.76
CA LYS A 598 -16.64 -10.66 -23.00
C LYS A 598 -15.60 -11.67 -22.51
N HIS A 599 -14.61 -12.00 -23.34
CA HIS A 599 -13.48 -12.86 -22.98
C HIS A 599 -12.66 -12.27 -21.82
N LEU A 600 -12.30 -10.99 -21.89
CA LEU A 600 -11.58 -10.29 -20.82
C LEU A 600 -12.37 -10.15 -19.53
N PHE A 601 -13.69 -9.87 -19.64
CA PHE A 601 -14.56 -9.83 -18.47
C PHE A 601 -14.61 -11.18 -17.76
N LEU A 602 -14.74 -12.28 -18.52
CA LEU A 602 -14.69 -13.64 -18.00
C LEU A 602 -13.31 -13.97 -17.40
N GLU A 603 -12.21 -13.53 -18.03
CA GLU A 603 -10.86 -13.71 -17.52
C GLU A 603 -10.62 -12.96 -16.19
N LYS A 604 -11.14 -11.74 -16.03
CA LYS A 604 -10.93 -10.95 -14.81
C LYS A 604 -11.91 -11.25 -13.67
N THR A 605 -13.15 -11.63 -13.97
CA THR A 605 -14.22 -11.85 -12.96
C THR A 605 -14.56 -13.32 -12.71
N GLY A 606 -14.23 -14.21 -13.64
CA GLY A 606 -14.67 -15.61 -13.62
C GLY A 606 -16.17 -15.82 -13.92
N ASN A 607 -16.89 -14.80 -14.40
CA ASN A 607 -18.32 -14.85 -14.71
C ASN A 607 -18.57 -14.40 -16.17
N PRO A 608 -19.62 -14.89 -16.85
CA PRO A 608 -20.03 -14.36 -18.16
C PRO A 608 -20.64 -12.96 -18.02
N TRP A 609 -20.51 -12.14 -19.07
CA TRP A 609 -21.02 -10.76 -19.10
C TRP A 609 -22.54 -10.70 -18.91
N GLU A 610 -23.26 -11.66 -19.50
CA GLU A 610 -24.72 -11.74 -19.48
C GLU A 610 -25.31 -11.94 -18.07
N ALA A 611 -24.54 -12.53 -17.15
CA ALA A 611 -24.92 -12.67 -15.74
C ALA A 611 -24.82 -11.31 -15.00
N TRP A 612 -23.80 -10.51 -15.33
CA TRP A 612 -23.67 -9.15 -14.83
C TRP A 612 -24.72 -8.20 -15.42
N GLU A 613 -24.91 -8.19 -16.73
CA GLU A 613 -25.91 -7.36 -17.42
C GLU A 613 -27.33 -7.58 -16.87
N LYS A 614 -27.73 -8.84 -16.70
CA LYS A 614 -29.04 -9.22 -16.15
C LYS A 614 -29.11 -9.09 -14.62
N LYS A 615 -28.00 -8.81 -13.95
CA LYS A 615 -27.83 -8.80 -12.48
C LYS A 615 -28.37 -10.10 -11.84
N GLN A 616 -28.16 -11.23 -12.51
CA GLN A 616 -28.65 -12.57 -12.13
C GLN A 616 -27.49 -13.57 -12.15
N ASN A 617 -27.41 -14.42 -11.12
CA ASN A 617 -26.43 -15.50 -10.97
C ASN A 617 -24.94 -15.09 -10.99
N PHE A 618 -24.62 -13.80 -10.99
CA PHE A 618 -23.24 -13.34 -10.79
C PHE A 618 -22.76 -13.67 -9.36
N GLN A 619 -21.64 -14.38 -9.24
CA GLN A 619 -21.02 -14.71 -7.96
C GLN A 619 -19.55 -14.30 -7.95
N LYS A 620 -19.10 -13.59 -6.91
CA LYS A 620 -17.69 -13.22 -6.74
C LYS A 620 -16.85 -14.50 -6.72
N GLN A 621 -15.80 -14.56 -7.54
CA GLN A 621 -14.87 -15.69 -7.59
C GLN A 621 -13.61 -15.39 -6.74
N PRO A 622 -13.05 -16.40 -6.03
CA PRO A 622 -11.85 -16.21 -5.23
C PRO A 622 -10.65 -15.74 -6.07
N GLY A 623 -9.93 -14.71 -5.59
CA GLY A 623 -8.77 -14.13 -6.28
C GLY A 623 -9.08 -13.44 -7.63
N ARG A 624 -10.36 -13.26 -8.00
CA ARG A 624 -10.82 -12.50 -9.17
C ARG A 624 -11.36 -11.13 -8.76
N PHE A 625 -11.52 -10.22 -9.72
CA PHE A 625 -12.10 -8.89 -9.49
C PHE A 625 -13.63 -8.95 -9.30
N PHE A 626 -14.18 -7.90 -8.71
CA PHE A 626 -15.62 -7.65 -8.58
C PHE A 626 -16.03 -6.44 -9.45
N PRO A 627 -17.06 -6.53 -10.30
CA PRO A 627 -17.57 -5.38 -11.06
C PRO A 627 -18.36 -4.42 -10.17
N LEU A 628 -18.14 -3.13 -10.36
CA LEU A 628 -18.89 -2.07 -9.68
C LEU A 628 -20.07 -1.60 -10.52
N ASP A 629 -21.23 -1.52 -9.89
CA ASP A 629 -22.47 -1.00 -10.49
C ASP A 629 -22.39 0.55 -10.49
N ILE A 630 -21.79 1.12 -11.54
CA ILE A 630 -21.62 2.57 -11.74
C ILE A 630 -22.74 3.09 -12.63
N ASP A 631 -23.61 3.95 -12.09
CA ASP A 631 -24.65 4.61 -12.88
C ASP A 631 -24.08 5.89 -13.49
N TYR A 632 -24.03 5.98 -14.82
CA TYR A 632 -23.50 7.15 -15.50
C TYR A 632 -24.50 8.32 -15.63
N GLY A 633 -25.74 8.16 -15.16
CA GLY A 633 -26.72 9.23 -14.94
C GLY A 633 -27.60 9.61 -16.15
N VAL A 634 -27.29 9.08 -17.33
CA VAL A 634 -27.88 9.54 -18.59
C VAL A 634 -29.26 8.91 -18.85
N ASN A 635 -30.31 9.62 -18.46
CA ASN A 635 -31.63 9.45 -19.08
C ASN A 635 -31.64 10.00 -20.52
N LYS A 636 -32.47 9.41 -21.39
CA LYS A 636 -32.54 9.77 -22.81
C LYS A 636 -32.83 11.27 -23.04
N GLN A 637 -31.95 11.90 -23.82
CA GLN A 637 -32.19 13.12 -24.60
C GLN A 637 -33.09 14.19 -23.94
N VAL A 638 -32.52 15.00 -23.05
CA VAL A 638 -33.05 16.35 -22.82
C VAL A 638 -32.74 17.19 -24.06
N SER A 639 -33.74 17.84 -24.63
CA SER A 639 -33.58 18.69 -25.82
C SER A 639 -32.80 19.96 -25.47
N LYS A 640 -31.72 20.25 -26.20
CA LYS A 640 -30.94 21.48 -26.02
C LYS A 640 -31.81 22.71 -26.28
N LYS A 641 -32.20 23.41 -25.21
CA LYS A 641 -32.85 24.72 -25.28
C LYS A 641 -31.76 25.79 -25.25
N ASN A 642 -31.50 26.42 -26.39
CA ASN A 642 -30.68 27.63 -26.44
C ASN A 642 -31.37 28.76 -25.66
N GLN A 643 -31.02 28.92 -24.37
CA GLN A 643 -31.41 30.08 -23.59
C GLN A 643 -30.27 31.10 -23.54
N LYS A 644 -30.63 32.38 -23.59
CA LYS A 644 -29.70 33.46 -23.25
C LYS A 644 -29.50 33.44 -21.73
N LYS A 645 -28.36 33.95 -21.26
CA LYS A 645 -28.24 34.37 -19.86
C LYS A 645 -29.20 35.52 -19.61
N GLU A 646 -30.36 35.21 -19.04
CA GLU A 646 -31.13 36.15 -18.22
C GLU A 646 -30.57 36.10 -16.80
N ASP A 647 -30.65 37.21 -16.06
CA ASP A 647 -30.31 37.21 -14.64
C ASP A 647 -31.36 36.44 -13.82
N SER A 648 -30.90 35.73 -12.79
CA SER A 648 -31.74 34.88 -11.95
C SER A 648 -32.80 35.69 -11.20
N LYS A 649 -34.00 35.12 -11.04
CA LYS A 649 -35.16 35.81 -10.42
C LYS A 649 -35.23 35.57 -8.90
N LEU A 650 -34.29 34.80 -8.36
CA LEU A 650 -34.14 34.51 -6.93
C LEU A 650 -33.59 35.74 -6.18
N ALA A 651 -34.03 35.92 -4.93
CA ALA A 651 -33.49 36.95 -4.05
C ALA A 651 -31.97 36.79 -3.82
N PRO A 652 -31.17 37.86 -3.63
CA PRO A 652 -29.70 37.77 -3.56
C PRO A 652 -29.15 36.73 -2.57
N SER A 653 -29.66 36.70 -1.34
CA SER A 653 -29.27 35.71 -0.32
C SER A 653 -29.58 34.28 -0.73
N LEU A 654 -30.74 34.05 -1.37
CA LEU A 654 -31.14 32.75 -1.89
C LEU A 654 -30.27 32.34 -3.09
N ALA A 655 -29.94 33.28 -3.98
CA ALA A 655 -29.02 33.04 -5.09
C ALA A 655 -27.59 32.73 -4.61
N GLU A 656 -27.15 33.26 -3.47
CA GLU A 656 -25.88 32.88 -2.84
C GLU A 656 -25.94 31.50 -2.18
N LEU A 657 -27.00 31.20 -1.42
CA LEU A 657 -27.28 29.87 -0.86
C LEU A 657 -27.30 28.79 -1.96
N MET A 658 -27.97 29.04 -3.08
CA MET A 658 -28.02 28.12 -4.21
C MET A 658 -26.65 27.92 -4.88
N LYS A 659 -25.82 28.96 -4.99
CA LYS A 659 -24.43 28.82 -5.45
C LYS A 659 -23.57 27.99 -4.48
N MET A 660 -23.85 28.05 -3.18
CA MET A 660 -23.15 27.27 -2.15
C MET A 660 -23.57 25.79 -2.17
N LEU A 661 -24.88 25.52 -2.20
CA LEU A 661 -25.45 24.16 -2.21
C LEU A 661 -25.08 23.34 -3.47
N PHE A 662 -24.93 24.00 -4.62
CA PHE A 662 -24.64 23.38 -5.92
C PHE A 662 -23.17 23.56 -6.35
N ASN A 663 -22.27 23.97 -5.44
CA ASN A 663 -20.84 24.13 -5.70
C ASN A 663 -20.15 22.76 -5.88
N VAL A 664 -19.64 22.43 -7.07
CA VAL A 664 -19.06 21.09 -7.33
C VAL A 664 -17.78 20.85 -6.53
N GLU A 665 -16.99 21.89 -6.28
CA GLU A 665 -15.73 21.81 -5.54
C GLU A 665 -15.90 21.45 -4.06
N THR A 666 -17.03 21.77 -3.41
CA THR A 666 -17.31 21.33 -2.03
C THR A 666 -17.58 19.82 -1.96
N TYR A 667 -18.37 19.27 -2.90
CA TYR A 667 -18.55 17.81 -3.04
C TYR A 667 -17.21 17.11 -3.32
N ARG A 668 -16.31 17.74 -4.10
CA ARG A 668 -14.95 17.23 -4.32
C ARG A 668 -14.11 17.20 -3.04
N ALA A 669 -14.15 18.26 -2.24
CA ALA A 669 -13.43 18.31 -0.96
C ALA A 669 -13.93 17.23 0.01
N ALA A 670 -15.25 17.06 0.14
CA ALA A 670 -15.85 16.03 0.99
C ALA A 670 -15.48 14.60 0.55
N MET A 671 -15.47 14.31 -0.75
CA MET A 671 -15.04 13.01 -1.28
C MET A 671 -13.56 12.72 -0.99
N MET A 672 -12.68 13.71 -1.08
CA MET A 672 -11.26 13.54 -0.71
C MET A 672 -11.07 13.29 0.79
N GLU A 673 -11.87 13.95 1.65
CA GLU A 673 -11.84 13.74 3.10
C GLU A 673 -12.15 12.29 3.48
N PHE A 674 -13.05 11.63 2.74
CA PHE A 674 -13.40 10.23 2.91
C PHE A 674 -12.39 9.23 2.31
N GLU A 675 -11.22 9.69 1.87
CA GLU A 675 -10.18 8.87 1.21
C GLU A 675 -10.65 8.20 -0.11
N ILE A 676 -11.60 8.82 -0.81
CA ILE A 676 -12.19 8.29 -2.05
C ILE A 676 -11.55 8.98 -3.26
N ASN A 677 -10.95 8.20 -4.16
CA ASN A 677 -10.27 8.74 -5.33
C ASN A 677 -11.23 9.07 -6.47
N MET A 678 -11.37 10.36 -6.77
CA MET A 678 -12.26 10.86 -7.83
C MET A 678 -11.73 10.71 -9.26
N SER A 679 -10.43 10.43 -9.47
CA SER A 679 -9.90 10.22 -10.83
C SER A 679 -10.37 8.90 -11.44
N GLU A 680 -10.50 7.85 -10.63
CA GLU A 680 -11.02 6.53 -11.04
C GLU A 680 -12.54 6.41 -10.81
N MET A 681 -13.11 7.20 -9.91
CA MET A 681 -14.52 7.17 -9.54
C MET A 681 -15.12 8.58 -9.53
N PRO A 682 -15.53 9.12 -10.69
CA PRO A 682 -16.08 10.48 -10.79
C PRO A 682 -17.34 10.64 -9.94
N LEU A 683 -17.55 11.88 -9.46
CA LEU A 683 -18.50 12.19 -8.38
C LEU A 683 -19.92 11.69 -8.66
N GLY A 684 -20.50 11.07 -7.63
CA GLY A 684 -21.93 10.81 -7.56
C GLY A 684 -22.45 9.78 -8.57
N LYS A 685 -21.62 8.80 -8.93
CA LYS A 685 -21.94 7.69 -9.85
C LYS A 685 -21.82 6.30 -9.20
N LEU A 686 -21.55 6.24 -7.89
CA LEU A 686 -21.63 5.03 -7.06
C LEU A 686 -23.10 4.69 -6.80
N SER A 687 -23.63 3.62 -7.39
CA SER A 687 -25.06 3.30 -7.27
C SER A 687 -25.51 2.99 -5.84
N LYS A 688 -26.79 3.26 -5.55
CA LYS A 688 -27.46 2.84 -4.31
C LYS A 688 -27.23 1.37 -3.97
N ASN A 689 -27.13 0.49 -4.97
CA ASN A 689 -26.84 -0.95 -4.82
C ASN A 689 -25.46 -1.23 -4.19
N ASN A 690 -24.44 -0.46 -4.55
CA ASN A 690 -23.11 -0.58 -3.94
C ASN A 690 -23.11 -0.03 -2.51
N ILE A 691 -23.76 1.12 -2.28
CA ILE A 691 -23.93 1.68 -0.93
C ILE A 691 -24.66 0.69 -0.01
N GLN A 692 -25.70 0.02 -0.52
CA GLN A 692 -26.46 -1.01 0.20
C GLN A 692 -25.57 -2.17 0.66
N LYS A 693 -24.75 -2.70 -0.24
CA LYS A 693 -23.76 -3.76 0.05
C LYS A 693 -22.61 -3.30 0.95
N GLY A 694 -22.30 -2.01 0.96
CA GLY A 694 -21.42 -1.39 1.94
C GLY A 694 -22.03 -1.46 3.35
N PHE A 695 -23.30 -1.07 3.50
CA PHE A 695 -24.01 -1.18 4.78
C PHE A 695 -24.17 -2.64 5.25
N GLU A 696 -24.48 -3.58 4.35
CA GLU A 696 -24.49 -5.02 4.66
C GLU A 696 -23.15 -5.49 5.26
N ALA A 697 -22.02 -5.10 4.66
CA ALA A 697 -20.68 -5.48 5.10
C ALA A 697 -20.31 -4.84 6.46
N LEU A 698 -20.75 -3.60 6.73
CA LEU A 698 -20.58 -2.99 8.05
C LEU A 698 -21.46 -3.68 9.10
N THR A 699 -22.70 -4.06 8.78
CA THR A 699 -23.57 -4.83 9.69
C THR A 699 -22.99 -6.22 9.98
N GLU A 700 -22.35 -6.86 9.00
CA GLU A 700 -21.59 -8.10 9.19
C GLU A 700 -20.40 -7.91 10.16
N ILE A 701 -19.59 -6.86 9.97
CA ILE A 701 -18.50 -6.49 10.90
C ILE A 701 -19.04 -6.19 12.31
N GLN A 702 -20.16 -5.48 12.42
CA GLN A 702 -20.77 -5.15 13.71
C GLN A 702 -21.18 -6.40 14.49
N ASN A 703 -21.82 -7.36 13.80
CA ASN A 703 -22.24 -8.61 14.41
C ASN A 703 -21.03 -9.42 14.88
N LEU A 704 -19.96 -9.50 14.07
CA LEU A 704 -18.71 -10.15 14.44
C LEU A 704 -18.07 -9.50 15.69
N LEU A 705 -17.91 -8.17 15.70
CA LEU A 705 -17.36 -7.42 16.85
C LEU A 705 -18.20 -7.56 18.12
N SER A 706 -19.51 -7.77 17.99
CA SER A 706 -20.44 -8.00 19.11
C SER A 706 -20.48 -9.46 19.58
N SER A 707 -20.03 -10.41 18.73
CA SER A 707 -20.13 -11.84 18.97
C SER A 707 -18.89 -12.40 19.68
N ASN A 708 -19.05 -12.78 20.95
CA ASN A 708 -17.97 -13.34 21.77
C ASN A 708 -17.86 -14.87 21.65
N THR A 709 -18.27 -15.44 20.51
CA THR A 709 -18.58 -16.87 20.30
C THR A 709 -17.58 -17.65 19.44
N HIS A 710 -16.53 -16.99 18.93
CA HIS A 710 -15.55 -17.59 18.01
C HIS A 710 -14.14 -17.52 18.58
N ASP A 711 -13.30 -18.51 18.26
CA ASP A 711 -11.86 -18.45 18.54
C ASP A 711 -11.26 -17.15 17.96
N PRO A 712 -10.37 -16.44 18.68
CA PRO A 712 -9.87 -15.14 18.26
C PRO A 712 -9.24 -15.10 16.85
N SER A 713 -8.62 -16.21 16.42
CA SER A 713 -8.03 -16.37 15.08
C SER A 713 -9.09 -16.54 13.98
N ILE A 714 -10.21 -17.19 14.27
CA ILE A 714 -11.35 -17.32 13.35
C ILE A 714 -12.06 -15.98 13.24
N LEU A 715 -12.32 -15.32 14.39
CA LEU A 715 -12.92 -14.00 14.45
C LEU A 715 -12.12 -12.95 13.67
N GLU A 716 -10.79 -12.90 13.87
CA GLU A 716 -9.92 -12.01 13.08
C GLU A 716 -10.02 -12.29 11.59
N SER A 717 -10.03 -13.58 11.19
CA SER A 717 -10.10 -13.94 9.76
C SER A 717 -11.46 -13.60 9.12
N LEU A 718 -12.56 -13.61 9.88
CA LEU A 718 -13.89 -13.19 9.42
C LEU A 718 -14.01 -11.65 9.33
N ILE A 719 -13.46 -10.92 10.30
CA ILE A 719 -13.43 -9.43 10.26
C ILE A 719 -12.59 -8.94 9.07
N VAL A 720 -11.47 -9.63 8.74
CA VAL A 720 -10.71 -9.38 7.50
C VAL A 720 -11.56 -9.62 6.25
N ASP A 721 -12.43 -10.64 6.24
CA ASP A 721 -13.27 -10.95 5.09
C ASP A 721 -14.36 -9.91 4.83
N ALA A 722 -15.10 -9.52 5.87
CA ALA A 722 -16.10 -8.48 5.76
C ALA A 722 -15.46 -7.09 5.47
N SER A 723 -14.24 -6.82 5.97
CA SER A 723 -13.45 -5.65 5.58
C SER A 723 -13.05 -5.70 4.08
N ASN A 724 -12.61 -6.86 3.57
CA ASN A 724 -12.29 -7.06 2.15
C ASN A 724 -13.52 -6.87 1.25
N ARG A 725 -14.69 -7.35 1.67
CA ARG A 725 -15.99 -7.10 1.03
C ARG A 725 -16.29 -5.59 0.98
N PHE A 726 -16.19 -4.89 2.10
CA PHE A 726 -16.42 -3.44 2.19
C PHE A 726 -15.52 -2.65 1.22
N PHE A 727 -14.19 -2.79 1.33
CA PHE A 727 -13.26 -2.02 0.48
C PHE A 727 -13.21 -2.47 -1.00
N THR A 728 -13.73 -3.65 -1.32
CA THR A 728 -13.94 -4.06 -2.72
C THR A 728 -15.19 -3.40 -3.32
N VAL A 729 -16.27 -3.23 -2.54
CA VAL A 729 -17.51 -2.57 -2.99
C VAL A 729 -17.40 -1.03 -2.95
N ILE A 730 -16.66 -0.50 -1.99
CA ILE A 730 -16.45 0.94 -1.76
C ILE A 730 -14.94 1.24 -1.92
N PRO A 731 -14.48 1.65 -3.12
CA PRO A 731 -13.07 1.94 -3.37
C PRO A 731 -12.54 3.07 -2.48
N SER A 732 -11.47 2.77 -1.72
CA SER A 732 -10.71 3.72 -0.91
C SER A 732 -9.23 3.66 -1.27
N ILE A 733 -8.51 4.76 -1.08
CA ILE A 733 -7.06 4.85 -1.29
C ILE A 733 -6.29 3.99 -0.27
N HIS A 734 -6.76 3.93 0.98
CA HIS A 734 -6.04 3.30 2.10
C HIS A 734 -6.87 2.22 2.83
N PRO A 735 -7.21 1.09 2.19
CA PRO A 735 -7.97 0.02 2.85
C PRO A 735 -7.22 -0.56 4.06
N HIS A 736 -7.96 -0.82 5.13
CA HIS A 736 -7.48 -1.39 6.39
C HIS A 736 -8.48 -2.43 6.93
N VAL A 737 -8.10 -3.17 7.98
CA VAL A 737 -9.05 -4.05 8.68
C VAL A 737 -9.84 -3.20 9.67
N ILE A 738 -11.16 -3.15 9.54
CA ILE A 738 -12.04 -2.35 10.41
C ILE A 738 -12.21 -3.13 11.72
N LYS A 739 -11.51 -2.69 12.77
CA LYS A 739 -11.55 -3.33 14.11
C LYS A 739 -11.96 -2.36 15.22
N ASP A 740 -11.59 -1.09 15.07
CA ASP A 740 -11.82 -0.07 16.10
C ASP A 740 -13.23 0.51 15.97
N GLU A 741 -13.95 0.66 17.08
CA GLU A 741 -15.31 1.20 17.10
C GLU A 741 -15.42 2.59 16.44
N ASP A 742 -14.40 3.42 16.56
CA ASP A 742 -14.45 4.80 16.06
C ASP A 742 -14.12 4.90 14.57
N ASP A 743 -13.29 3.99 14.04
CA ASP A 743 -13.16 3.79 12.59
C ASP A 743 -14.47 3.23 12.00
N PHE A 744 -15.08 2.26 12.68
CA PHE A 744 -16.38 1.72 12.30
C PHE A 744 -17.45 2.83 12.20
N LYS A 745 -17.60 3.66 13.25
CA LYS A 745 -18.51 4.83 13.25
C LYS A 745 -18.16 5.84 12.15
N SER A 746 -16.88 6.00 11.82
CA SER A 746 -16.42 6.83 10.70
C SER A 746 -16.88 6.27 9.35
N LYS A 747 -16.74 4.94 9.10
CA LYS A 747 -17.22 4.30 7.86
C LYS A 747 -18.74 4.32 7.72
N VAL A 748 -19.50 4.25 8.82
CA VAL A 748 -20.97 4.44 8.78
C VAL A 748 -21.31 5.85 8.29
N LYS A 749 -20.74 6.89 8.92
CA LYS A 749 -20.96 8.30 8.54
C LYS A 749 -20.50 8.61 7.11
N MET A 750 -19.46 7.94 6.64
CA MET A 750 -19.02 7.99 5.25
C MET A 750 -20.11 7.46 4.30
N LEU A 751 -20.71 6.29 4.57
CA LEU A 751 -21.80 5.76 3.73
C LEU A 751 -23.07 6.64 3.76
N GLU A 752 -23.41 7.23 4.90
CA GLU A 752 -24.51 8.18 5.01
C GLU A 752 -24.28 9.41 4.12
N ALA A 753 -23.10 10.04 4.22
CA ALA A 753 -22.73 11.17 3.38
C ALA A 753 -22.65 10.79 1.88
N LEU A 754 -22.15 9.60 1.55
CA LEU A 754 -22.17 9.10 0.16
C LEU A 754 -23.59 8.92 -0.39
N GLN A 755 -24.54 8.49 0.44
CA GLN A 755 -25.94 8.36 0.04
C GLN A 755 -26.61 9.71 -0.21
N ASP A 756 -26.34 10.72 0.63
CA ASP A 756 -26.82 12.08 0.38
C ASP A 756 -26.16 12.71 -0.87
N ILE A 757 -24.88 12.40 -1.15
CA ILE A 757 -24.16 12.92 -2.32
C ILE A 757 -24.56 12.20 -3.63
N GLU A 758 -24.98 10.92 -3.59
CA GLU A 758 -25.61 10.25 -4.76
C GLU A 758 -26.91 10.96 -5.18
N ILE A 759 -27.73 11.33 -4.19
CA ILE A 759 -28.98 12.07 -4.39
C ILE A 759 -28.70 13.50 -4.86
N ALA A 760 -27.75 14.19 -4.23
CA ALA A 760 -27.33 15.52 -4.65
C ALA A 760 -26.81 15.51 -6.09
N SER A 761 -25.95 14.55 -6.47
CA SER A 761 -25.45 14.37 -7.84
C SER A 761 -26.58 14.28 -8.87
N ARG A 762 -27.58 13.44 -8.59
CA ARG A 762 -28.73 13.21 -9.46
C ARG A 762 -29.64 14.45 -9.61
N LEU A 763 -29.61 15.38 -8.66
CA LEU A 763 -30.35 16.64 -8.71
C LEU A 763 -29.52 17.76 -9.36
N VAL A 764 -28.28 17.95 -8.89
CA VAL A 764 -27.31 18.95 -9.37
C VAL A 764 -27.01 18.77 -10.86
N GLY A 765 -26.87 17.52 -11.30
CA GLY A 765 -26.49 17.16 -12.68
C GLY A 765 -25.07 17.65 -12.99
N PHE A 766 -24.05 16.93 -12.52
CA PHE A 766 -22.63 17.27 -12.70
C PHE A 766 -22.11 17.08 -14.15
N ASP A 767 -22.98 16.76 -15.12
CA ASP A 767 -22.60 16.53 -16.51
C ASP A 767 -22.48 17.86 -17.29
N VAL A 768 -21.55 17.93 -18.25
CA VAL A 768 -21.08 19.18 -18.88
C VAL A 768 -22.15 19.89 -19.74
N ASP A 769 -23.16 19.16 -20.23
CA ASP A 769 -24.29 19.71 -21.00
C ASP A 769 -25.46 20.21 -20.11
N ASN A 770 -25.31 20.25 -18.78
CA ASN A 770 -26.40 20.66 -17.90
C ASN A 770 -26.52 22.20 -17.75
N ASP A 771 -27.04 22.84 -18.81
CA ASP A 771 -27.37 24.27 -18.93
C ASP A 771 -28.44 24.79 -17.92
N ASP A 772 -28.89 23.96 -16.96
CA ASP A 772 -29.80 24.31 -15.86
C ASP A 772 -29.43 25.65 -15.20
N SER A 773 -30.37 26.60 -15.19
CA SER A 773 -30.27 27.84 -14.41
C SER A 773 -30.28 27.57 -12.90
N LEU A 774 -29.90 28.57 -12.08
CA LEU A 774 -30.07 28.48 -10.62
C LEU A 774 -31.55 28.33 -10.24
N ASP A 775 -32.45 28.97 -10.99
CA ASP A 775 -33.90 28.90 -10.84
C ASP A 775 -34.45 27.50 -11.16
N ASP A 776 -33.85 26.74 -12.09
CA ASP A 776 -34.23 25.35 -12.38
C ASP A 776 -33.67 24.37 -11.35
N LYS A 777 -32.44 24.61 -10.88
CA LYS A 777 -31.86 23.92 -9.72
C LYS A 777 -32.67 24.16 -8.44
N TYR A 778 -33.27 25.34 -8.28
CA TYR A 778 -34.20 25.66 -7.20
C TYR A 778 -35.51 24.85 -7.30
N LYS A 779 -36.17 24.85 -8.46
CA LYS A 779 -37.40 24.04 -8.69
C LYS A 779 -37.19 22.55 -8.41
N LYS A 780 -36.00 22.01 -8.69
CA LYS A 780 -35.63 20.62 -8.38
C LYS A 780 -35.64 20.29 -6.88
N LEU A 781 -35.49 21.28 -5.99
CA LEU A 781 -35.54 21.07 -4.53
C LEU A 781 -36.96 20.85 -3.99
N ARG A 782 -38.02 21.30 -4.69
CA ARG A 782 -39.43 21.17 -4.24
C ARG A 782 -39.67 21.69 -2.79
N CYS A 783 -38.93 22.74 -2.45
CA CYS A 783 -38.95 23.40 -1.17
C CYS A 783 -38.90 24.89 -1.46
N ASP A 784 -39.85 25.66 -0.94
CA ASP A 784 -39.82 27.11 -1.00
C ASP A 784 -38.95 27.65 0.13
N ILE A 785 -38.03 28.56 -0.20
CA ILE A 785 -36.94 29.01 0.67
C ILE A 785 -36.94 30.54 0.67
N VAL A 786 -37.65 31.14 1.61
CA VAL A 786 -37.88 32.59 1.67
C VAL A 786 -36.91 33.23 2.67
N PRO A 787 -36.01 34.16 2.26
CA PRO A 787 -35.12 34.84 3.19
C PRO A 787 -35.92 35.72 4.18
N ILE A 788 -35.53 35.69 5.45
CA ILE A 788 -36.23 36.35 6.55
C ILE A 788 -35.54 37.68 6.88
N PRO A 789 -36.25 38.82 6.88
CA PRO A 789 -35.70 40.12 7.27
C PRO A 789 -35.13 40.13 8.70
N HIS A 790 -33.97 40.75 8.89
CA HIS A 790 -33.21 40.72 10.16
C HIS A 790 -33.89 41.53 11.28
N ASP A 791 -34.78 42.46 10.92
CA ASP A 791 -35.63 43.22 11.83
C ASP A 791 -36.86 42.42 12.32
N SER A 792 -37.16 41.27 11.72
CA SER A 792 -38.31 40.45 12.11
C SER A 792 -38.17 39.81 13.50
N ALA A 793 -39.31 39.63 14.18
CA ALA A 793 -39.35 38.98 15.50
C ALA A 793 -38.90 37.52 15.46
N ASP A 794 -39.11 36.81 14.35
CA ASP A 794 -38.63 35.44 14.16
C ASP A 794 -37.10 35.40 14.04
N TYR A 795 -36.48 36.30 13.26
CA TYR A 795 -35.02 36.40 13.17
C TYR A 795 -34.39 36.67 14.55
N GLN A 796 -34.92 37.66 15.29
CA GLN A 796 -34.43 38.01 16.64
C GLN A 796 -34.60 36.85 17.64
N LEU A 797 -35.69 36.09 17.56
CA LEU A 797 -35.90 34.90 18.40
C LEU A 797 -34.89 33.79 18.06
N ILE A 798 -34.59 33.59 16.78
CA ILE A 798 -33.64 32.60 16.28
C ILE A 798 -32.20 32.99 16.64
N GLU A 799 -31.82 34.25 16.48
CA GLU A 799 -30.53 34.79 16.91
C GLU A 799 -30.34 34.63 18.43
N LYS A 800 -31.36 35.00 19.23
CA LYS A 800 -31.38 34.75 20.67
C LYS A 800 -31.20 33.26 20.99
N PHE A 801 -31.88 32.36 20.28
CA PHE A 801 -31.79 30.91 20.49
C PHE A 801 -30.38 30.38 20.15
N LEU A 802 -29.77 30.88 19.08
CA LEU A 802 -28.39 30.56 18.68
C LEU A 802 -27.39 31.00 19.78
N LEU A 803 -27.42 32.27 20.18
CA LEU A 803 -26.44 32.84 21.10
C LEU A 803 -26.64 32.38 22.55
N SER A 804 -27.88 32.12 22.99
CA SER A 804 -28.17 31.66 24.37
C SER A 804 -27.83 30.19 24.61
N THR A 805 -27.86 29.34 23.57
CA THR A 805 -27.73 27.88 23.72
C THR A 805 -26.37 27.31 23.30
N HIS A 806 -25.37 28.18 23.10
CA HIS A 806 -23.98 27.75 22.93
C HIS A 806 -23.45 27.11 24.21
N ALA A 807 -22.97 25.87 24.13
CA ALA A 807 -22.69 25.08 25.33
C ALA A 807 -21.26 25.31 25.85
N PRO A 808 -21.05 25.36 27.19
CA PRO A 808 -19.82 25.85 27.78
C PRO A 808 -18.59 24.92 27.63
N THR A 809 -18.72 23.71 27.07
CA THR A 809 -17.57 22.86 26.73
C THR A 809 -17.15 22.96 25.26
N HIS A 810 -17.90 23.67 24.42
CA HIS A 810 -17.60 23.85 23.00
C HIS A 810 -16.91 25.21 22.81
N THR A 811 -15.73 25.34 23.43
CA THR A 811 -15.02 26.63 23.55
C THR A 811 -14.22 27.02 22.32
N ASP A 812 -13.94 26.08 21.41
CA ASP A 812 -12.90 26.21 20.39
C ASP A 812 -13.33 27.03 19.18
N TRP A 813 -14.62 27.35 19.11
CA TRP A 813 -15.26 28.19 18.10
C TRP A 813 -16.45 28.93 18.72
N SER A 814 -16.86 30.03 18.09
CA SER A 814 -18.11 30.74 18.37
C SER A 814 -18.93 30.89 17.09
N LEU A 815 -20.25 30.98 17.22
CA LEU A 815 -21.18 31.10 16.09
C LEU A 815 -21.58 32.55 15.85
N GLU A 816 -21.73 32.91 14.58
CA GLU A 816 -22.32 34.16 14.08
C GLU A 816 -23.44 33.79 13.09
N LEU A 817 -24.59 34.46 13.20
CA LEU A 817 -25.71 34.26 12.28
C LEU A 817 -25.55 35.19 11.07
N GLU A 818 -25.51 34.64 9.86
CA GLU A 818 -25.43 35.46 8.63
C GLU A 818 -26.81 35.74 8.04
N GLU A 819 -27.60 34.69 7.81
CA GLU A 819 -28.90 34.73 7.12
C GLU A 819 -29.81 33.64 7.72
N VAL A 820 -31.12 33.90 7.72
CA VAL A 820 -32.15 32.90 8.02
C VAL A 820 -33.13 32.82 6.86
N PHE A 821 -33.51 31.60 6.48
CA PHE A 821 -34.53 31.33 5.47
C PHE A 821 -35.67 30.53 6.10
N SER A 822 -36.91 30.93 5.84
CA SER A 822 -38.11 30.11 6.07
C SER A 822 -38.10 28.95 5.09
N LEU A 823 -38.50 27.76 5.52
CA LEU A 823 -38.69 26.58 4.69
C LEU A 823 -40.16 26.18 4.64
N ASP A 824 -40.66 25.85 3.44
CA ASP A 824 -41.90 25.10 3.23
C ASP A 824 -41.69 24.04 2.15
N ARG A 825 -41.74 22.75 2.51
CA ARG A 825 -41.42 21.63 1.61
C ARG A 825 -42.69 20.95 1.11
N GLU A 826 -42.78 20.71 -0.20
CA GLU A 826 -43.95 20.13 -0.87
C GLU A 826 -44.48 18.88 -0.13
N GLY A 827 -45.70 18.98 0.42
CA GLY A 827 -46.39 17.92 1.16
C GLY A 827 -45.85 17.59 2.56
N GLU A 828 -44.89 18.34 3.12
CA GLU A 828 -44.41 18.11 4.49
C GLU A 828 -45.46 18.49 5.53
N TYR A 829 -46.07 19.67 5.38
CA TYR A 829 -47.09 20.15 6.31
C TYR A 829 -48.34 19.26 6.34
N ASP A 830 -48.75 18.70 5.20
CA ASP A 830 -49.88 17.76 5.11
C ASP A 830 -49.60 16.46 5.86
N MET A 831 -48.38 15.92 5.72
CA MET A 831 -47.93 14.73 6.45
C MET A 831 -47.77 14.98 7.95
N PHE A 832 -47.33 16.18 8.33
CA PHE A 832 -47.13 16.60 9.72
C PHE A 832 -48.43 16.95 10.45
N THR A 833 -49.43 17.53 9.76
CA THR A 833 -50.67 18.03 10.36
C THR A 833 -51.41 17.00 11.23
N PRO A 834 -51.59 15.72 10.82
CA PRO A 834 -52.16 14.68 11.67
C PRO A 834 -51.39 14.45 12.98
N TYR A 835 -50.07 14.66 13.00
CA TYR A 835 -49.23 14.55 14.19
C TYR A 835 -49.25 15.84 15.02
N ARG A 836 -49.20 17.02 14.39
CA ARG A 836 -49.35 18.35 15.04
C ARG A 836 -50.65 18.46 15.84
N GLN A 837 -51.72 17.82 15.36
CA GLN A 837 -53.05 17.84 16.01
C GLN A 837 -53.21 16.74 17.08
N LYS A 838 -52.64 15.54 16.86
CA LYS A 838 -52.82 14.40 17.78
C LYS A 838 -51.78 14.33 18.91
N LEU A 839 -50.59 14.89 18.69
CA LEU A 839 -49.50 14.87 19.66
C LEU A 839 -49.33 16.25 20.31
N GLY A 840 -49.38 16.28 21.64
CA GLY A 840 -48.90 17.42 22.41
C GLY A 840 -47.37 17.54 22.37
N ASN A 841 -46.81 18.43 23.19
CA ASN A 841 -45.36 18.60 23.38
C ASN A 841 -44.61 18.82 22.03
N LYS A 842 -44.92 19.94 21.38
CA LYS A 842 -44.27 20.39 20.14
C LYS A 842 -43.08 21.29 20.50
N MET A 843 -41.89 20.99 19.98
CA MET A 843 -40.67 21.78 20.25
C MET A 843 -40.00 22.20 18.95
N LEU A 844 -39.43 23.41 18.93
CA LEU A 844 -38.53 23.86 17.87
C LEU A 844 -37.10 23.46 18.26
N LEU A 845 -36.47 22.57 17.48
CA LEU A 845 -35.20 21.94 17.85
C LEU A 845 -34.15 22.00 16.73
N TRP A 846 -32.88 21.95 17.13
CA TRP A 846 -31.71 22.05 16.25
C TRP A 846 -31.35 20.71 15.61
N HIS A 847 -31.22 20.70 14.28
CA HIS A 847 -30.53 19.66 13.53
C HIS A 847 -29.36 20.28 12.74
N GLY A 848 -28.28 19.54 12.56
CA GLY A 848 -27.09 19.99 11.84
C GLY A 848 -26.49 18.84 11.05
N SER A 849 -25.97 19.13 9.87
CA SER A 849 -25.42 18.14 8.94
C SER A 849 -24.37 18.79 8.03
N ARG A 850 -23.65 17.99 7.25
CA ARG A 850 -22.66 18.50 6.29
C ARG A 850 -23.35 19.30 5.19
N LEU A 851 -22.71 20.39 4.72
CA LEU A 851 -23.19 21.25 3.64
C LEU A 851 -23.67 20.45 2.40
N THR A 852 -22.91 19.41 2.03
CA THR A 852 -23.21 18.49 0.92
C THR A 852 -24.53 17.76 1.04
N ASN A 853 -25.07 17.59 2.25
CA ASN A 853 -26.23 16.78 2.51
C ASN A 853 -27.53 17.59 2.41
N PHE A 854 -27.46 18.93 2.49
CA PHE A 854 -28.62 19.80 2.44
C PHE A 854 -29.41 19.74 1.12
N VAL A 855 -28.77 19.44 -0.02
CA VAL A 855 -29.50 19.21 -1.28
C VAL A 855 -30.39 17.95 -1.19
N GLY A 856 -29.93 16.90 -0.50
CA GLY A 856 -30.74 15.72 -0.20
C GLY A 856 -31.85 16.00 0.82
N ILE A 857 -31.54 16.71 1.91
CA ILE A 857 -32.49 17.02 2.98
C ILE A 857 -33.61 17.96 2.51
N LEU A 858 -33.28 19.02 1.76
CA LEU A 858 -34.30 19.96 1.23
C LEU A 858 -35.24 19.28 0.22
N SER A 859 -34.74 18.30 -0.55
CA SER A 859 -35.52 17.62 -1.60
C SER A 859 -36.27 16.36 -1.16
N GLN A 860 -35.88 15.73 -0.05
CA GLN A 860 -36.51 14.49 0.45
C GLN A 860 -37.00 14.59 1.91
N GLY A 861 -36.78 15.71 2.59
CA GLY A 861 -36.97 15.85 4.04
C GLY A 861 -35.84 15.20 4.83
N LEU A 862 -35.94 15.27 6.17
CA LEU A 862 -35.07 14.51 7.07
C LEU A 862 -35.45 13.02 7.07
N ARG A 863 -34.45 12.15 7.02
CA ARG A 863 -34.61 10.71 6.76
C ARG A 863 -34.04 9.86 7.90
N ILE A 864 -34.58 8.66 8.07
CA ILE A 864 -34.08 7.66 9.01
C ILE A 864 -33.10 6.74 8.28
N ALA A 865 -32.01 6.35 8.94
CA ALA A 865 -31.01 5.44 8.39
C ALA A 865 -31.64 4.12 7.86
N PRO A 866 -31.15 3.56 6.73
CA PRO A 866 -31.78 2.42 6.09
C PRO A 866 -31.74 1.15 6.95
N PRO A 867 -32.67 0.19 6.77
CA PRO A 867 -32.81 -0.96 7.66
C PRO A 867 -31.57 -1.87 7.68
N GLU A 868 -30.77 -1.89 6.62
CA GLU A 868 -29.55 -2.68 6.46
C GLU A 868 -28.29 -2.00 7.05
N ALA A 869 -28.36 -0.71 7.39
CA ALA A 869 -27.28 -0.02 8.11
C ALA A 869 -27.05 -0.65 9.50
N PRO A 870 -25.84 -0.61 10.06
CA PRO A 870 -25.57 -1.18 11.38
C PRO A 870 -26.34 -0.45 12.48
N ALA A 871 -26.52 -1.12 13.62
CA ALA A 871 -27.13 -0.54 14.82
C ALA A 871 -26.10 0.27 15.65
N THR A 872 -24.84 -0.16 15.68
CA THR A 872 -23.75 0.58 16.34
C THR A 872 -23.47 1.89 15.61
N GLY A 873 -23.53 2.99 16.35
CA GLY A 873 -23.41 4.36 15.83
C GLY A 873 -24.54 5.27 16.33
N TYR A 874 -25.74 4.71 16.52
CA TYR A 874 -26.93 5.44 16.96
C TYR A 874 -27.24 5.15 18.44
N MET A 875 -27.04 6.13 19.34
CA MET A 875 -27.13 5.94 20.81
C MET A 875 -28.51 5.44 21.29
N PHE A 876 -29.55 5.78 20.54
CA PHE A 876 -30.95 5.42 20.81
C PHE A 876 -31.60 4.70 19.63
N GLY A 877 -30.78 4.13 18.73
CA GLY A 877 -31.24 3.48 17.51
C GLY A 877 -31.66 4.42 16.39
N LYS A 878 -32.20 3.84 15.32
CA LYS A 878 -32.41 4.53 14.03
C LYS A 878 -33.62 5.47 14.09
N GLY A 879 -33.35 6.77 14.10
CA GLY A 879 -34.35 7.84 14.08
C GLY A 879 -33.73 9.15 13.63
N ILE A 880 -34.53 10.22 13.59
CA ILE A 880 -34.03 11.58 13.33
C ILE A 880 -33.62 12.19 14.67
N TYR A 881 -32.36 12.62 14.78
CA TYR A 881 -31.77 13.17 16.00
C TYR A 881 -31.81 14.71 15.99
N PHE A 882 -32.23 15.28 17.12
CA PHE A 882 -32.30 16.71 17.38
C PHE A 882 -31.69 17.06 18.75
N ALA A 883 -31.25 18.31 18.91
CA ALA A 883 -30.79 18.88 20.19
C ALA A 883 -31.54 20.16 20.54
N ASP A 884 -31.61 20.48 21.84
CA ASP A 884 -32.10 21.77 22.34
C ASP A 884 -30.96 22.80 22.57
N LEU A 885 -29.71 22.39 22.38
CA LEU A 885 -28.53 23.25 22.44
C LEU A 885 -27.84 23.33 21.06
N VAL A 886 -27.80 24.51 20.44
CA VAL A 886 -27.27 24.70 19.06
C VAL A 886 -25.91 24.07 18.87
N SER A 887 -24.99 24.29 19.82
CA SER A 887 -23.59 23.91 19.67
C SER A 887 -23.35 22.39 19.61
N LYS A 888 -24.35 21.57 19.97
CA LYS A 888 -24.29 20.12 19.79
C LYS A 888 -24.58 19.75 18.34
N SER A 889 -25.65 20.30 17.76
CA SER A 889 -25.98 20.09 16.34
C SER A 889 -24.97 20.75 15.40
N ALA A 890 -24.38 21.88 15.82
CA ALA A 890 -23.33 22.59 15.07
C ALA A 890 -22.07 21.73 14.82
N GLN A 891 -21.73 20.78 15.71
CA GLN A 891 -20.61 19.85 15.51
C GLN A 891 -20.79 18.94 14.29
N TYR A 892 -22.03 18.66 13.90
CA TYR A 892 -22.37 17.85 12.72
C TYR A 892 -22.28 18.64 11.40
N CYS A 893 -21.94 19.93 11.44
CA CYS A 893 -21.71 20.74 10.24
C CYS A 893 -20.34 20.46 9.59
N TYR A 894 -19.36 19.96 10.37
CA TYR A 894 -17.98 19.68 9.93
C TYR A 894 -17.27 20.85 9.24
N THR A 895 -17.50 22.09 9.69
CA THR A 895 -16.79 23.29 9.20
C THR A 895 -15.33 23.33 9.65
N ASP A 896 -14.46 23.99 8.86
CA ASP A 896 -13.04 24.17 9.18
C ASP A 896 -12.58 25.63 8.95
N ARG A 897 -11.29 25.91 9.19
CA ARG A 897 -10.71 27.26 9.00
C ARG A 897 -10.64 27.72 7.53
N LYS A 898 -10.89 26.85 6.55
CA LYS A 898 -10.93 27.16 5.11
C LYS A 898 -12.36 27.37 4.60
N SER A 899 -13.30 26.59 5.14
CA SER A 899 -14.74 26.67 4.88
C SER A 899 -15.48 26.85 6.22
N PRO A 900 -15.47 28.08 6.79
CA PRO A 900 -16.02 28.36 8.11
C PRO A 900 -17.55 28.60 8.09
N VAL A 901 -18.23 28.43 6.96
CA VAL A 901 -19.68 28.64 6.86
C VAL A 901 -20.38 27.28 6.81
N GLY A 902 -21.29 27.05 7.74
CA GLY A 902 -22.13 25.86 7.81
C GLY A 902 -23.61 26.20 7.65
N LEU A 903 -24.42 25.18 7.43
CA LEU A 903 -25.88 25.27 7.42
C LEU A 903 -26.46 24.48 8.59
N MET A 904 -27.50 25.02 9.22
CA MET A 904 -28.23 24.38 10.31
C MET A 904 -29.74 24.46 10.09
N LEU A 905 -30.48 23.47 10.60
CA LEU A 905 -31.94 23.46 10.59
C LEU A 905 -32.50 23.74 11.97
N LEU A 906 -33.58 24.52 12.00
CA LEU A 906 -34.61 24.44 13.02
C LEU A 906 -35.83 23.73 12.42
N SER A 907 -36.28 22.68 13.10
CA SER A 907 -37.49 21.94 12.75
C SER A 907 -38.45 21.93 13.92
N GLU A 908 -39.74 22.04 13.65
CA GLU A 908 -40.76 21.70 14.63
C GLU A 908 -40.87 20.18 14.71
N VAL A 909 -40.81 19.66 15.93
CA VAL A 909 -40.87 18.23 16.21
C VAL A 909 -42.03 17.95 17.16
N ALA A 910 -42.96 17.11 16.71
CA ALA A 910 -44.08 16.61 17.50
C ALA A 910 -43.61 15.42 18.37
N LEU A 911 -43.05 15.74 19.54
CA LEU A 911 -42.46 14.74 20.44
C LEU A 911 -43.52 13.88 21.13
N GLY A 912 -44.71 14.42 21.39
CA GLY A 912 -45.77 13.73 22.12
C GLY A 912 -45.32 13.26 23.51
N GLU A 913 -45.85 12.11 23.91
CA GLU A 913 -45.39 11.40 25.10
C GLU A 913 -43.96 10.85 24.92
N VAL A 914 -43.04 11.33 25.74
CA VAL A 914 -41.59 11.07 25.64
C VAL A 914 -41.17 9.87 26.49
N TYR A 915 -40.25 9.05 25.99
CA TYR A 915 -39.52 8.02 26.74
C TYR A 915 -38.14 8.54 27.17
N GLU A 916 -37.91 8.71 28.47
CA GLU A 916 -36.67 9.30 28.99
C GLU A 916 -35.59 8.27 29.33
N LEU A 917 -34.34 8.55 28.94
CA LEU A 917 -33.19 7.65 29.14
C LEU A 917 -31.96 8.40 29.66
N LYS A 918 -31.19 7.73 30.53
CA LYS A 918 -29.98 8.27 31.19
C LYS A 918 -28.68 7.61 30.71
N LYS A 919 -28.80 6.58 29.88
CA LYS A 919 -27.74 5.74 29.32
C LYS A 919 -28.07 5.42 27.87
N ALA A 920 -27.06 5.17 27.04
CA ALA A 920 -27.31 4.70 25.67
C ALA A 920 -28.06 3.36 25.69
N LYS A 921 -29.05 3.21 24.81
CA LYS A 921 -29.85 1.99 24.65
C LYS A 921 -30.44 1.99 23.24
N TYR A 922 -29.98 1.07 22.39
CA TYR A 922 -30.54 0.89 21.06
C TYR A 922 -32.03 0.48 21.13
N MET A 923 -32.86 1.07 20.27
CA MET A 923 -34.23 0.62 19.99
C MET A 923 -34.67 1.10 18.60
N ASP A 924 -35.41 0.28 17.86
CA ASP A 924 -35.96 0.69 16.56
C ASP A 924 -37.26 1.50 16.71
N LYS A 925 -37.92 1.39 17.87
CA LYS A 925 -39.16 2.10 18.25
C LYS A 925 -39.19 2.34 19.76
N PRO A 926 -39.86 3.39 20.25
CA PRO A 926 -40.07 3.61 21.68
C PRO A 926 -41.08 2.60 22.25
N PRO A 927 -41.20 2.47 23.59
CA PRO A 927 -42.21 1.63 24.23
C PRO A 927 -43.66 2.04 23.88
N GLU A 928 -44.60 1.12 24.06
CA GLU A 928 -46.02 1.38 23.83
C GLU A 928 -46.53 2.60 24.63
N GLY A 929 -47.35 3.43 23.97
CA GLY A 929 -47.81 4.72 24.51
C GLY A 929 -46.80 5.87 24.43
N LYS A 930 -45.55 5.64 24.00
CA LYS A 930 -44.54 6.68 23.78
C LYS A 930 -44.29 6.91 22.28
N HIS A 931 -43.95 8.15 21.93
CA HIS A 931 -43.88 8.65 20.54
C HIS A 931 -42.49 9.17 20.15
N SER A 932 -41.65 9.47 21.13
CA SER A 932 -40.26 9.91 20.95
C SER A 932 -39.39 9.43 22.11
N THR A 933 -38.07 9.43 21.92
CA THR A 933 -37.09 9.16 22.97
C THR A 933 -36.34 10.44 23.31
N LYS A 934 -36.07 10.66 24.61
CA LYS A 934 -35.21 11.75 25.09
C LYS A 934 -34.02 11.20 25.86
N GLY A 935 -32.83 11.43 25.33
CA GLY A 935 -31.60 11.32 26.09
C GLY A 935 -31.49 12.49 27.08
N LEU A 936 -31.39 12.21 28.37
CA LEU A 936 -31.30 13.20 29.44
C LEU A 936 -29.86 13.65 29.67
N GLY A 937 -29.51 14.90 29.35
CA GLY A 937 -28.18 15.47 29.55
C GLY A 937 -27.89 15.95 30.98
N LYS A 938 -26.60 16.04 31.33
CA LYS A 938 -26.10 16.77 32.53
C LYS A 938 -26.29 18.28 32.45
N LYS A 939 -26.46 18.83 31.24
CA LYS A 939 -26.71 20.23 30.94
C LYS A 939 -27.97 20.35 30.07
N VAL A 940 -28.83 21.31 30.41
CA VAL A 940 -30.11 21.56 29.73
C VAL A 940 -30.35 23.08 29.60
N PRO A 941 -31.13 23.55 28.61
CA PRO A 941 -31.59 24.93 28.56
C PRO A 941 -32.46 25.28 29.77
N GLN A 942 -32.36 26.52 30.28
CA GLN A 942 -33.11 26.97 31.44
C GLN A 942 -34.62 27.11 31.16
N GLN A 943 -35.44 26.28 31.82
CA GLN A 943 -36.89 26.18 31.58
C GLN A 943 -37.68 27.48 31.77
N SER A 944 -37.24 28.38 32.66
CA SER A 944 -37.88 29.69 32.87
C SER A 944 -37.62 30.70 31.75
N GLU A 945 -36.70 30.41 30.82
CA GLU A 945 -36.36 31.25 29.67
C GLU A 945 -36.97 30.71 28.35
N TYR A 946 -37.81 29.67 28.42
CA TYR A 946 -38.47 29.07 27.26
C TYR A 946 -39.54 30.02 26.70
N VAL A 947 -39.55 30.21 25.39
CA VAL A 947 -40.52 31.05 24.68
C VAL A 947 -41.56 30.16 24.00
N LYS A 948 -42.84 30.54 24.10
CA LYS A 948 -43.89 29.99 23.24
C LYS A 948 -43.85 30.73 21.91
N TRP A 949 -43.55 29.99 20.85
CA TRP A 949 -43.71 30.40 19.46
C TRP A 949 -45.03 29.83 18.90
N ARG A 950 -45.36 30.18 17.65
CA ARG A 950 -46.65 29.96 16.97
C ARG A 950 -47.35 28.65 17.38
N ASP A 951 -48.63 28.72 17.75
CA ASP A 951 -49.49 27.59 18.18
C ASP A 951 -48.93 26.74 19.34
N ASP A 952 -48.43 27.36 20.41
CA ASP A 952 -47.87 26.68 21.60
C ASP A 952 -46.64 25.79 21.33
N VAL A 953 -45.88 26.08 20.27
CA VAL A 953 -44.58 25.42 20.02
C VAL A 953 -43.54 25.98 20.99
N VAL A 954 -42.85 25.10 21.71
CA VAL A 954 -41.87 25.49 22.73
C VAL A 954 -40.48 25.68 22.11
N VAL A 955 -39.93 26.89 22.25
CA VAL A 955 -38.55 27.23 21.86
C VAL A 955 -37.67 27.27 23.12
N PRO A 956 -36.75 26.31 23.31
CA PRO A 956 -35.94 26.20 24.52
C PRO A 956 -34.73 27.16 24.50
N CYS A 957 -34.94 28.46 24.23
CA CYS A 957 -33.91 29.49 24.11
C CYS A 957 -33.33 29.97 25.47
N GLY A 958 -33.12 29.04 26.41
CA GLY A 958 -32.59 29.31 27.74
C GLY A 958 -31.12 28.90 27.91
N LYS A 959 -30.40 29.58 28.80
CA LYS A 959 -28.97 29.34 29.03
C LYS A 959 -28.66 27.92 29.57
N PRO A 960 -27.45 27.35 29.33
CA PRO A 960 -27.17 25.94 29.64
C PRO A 960 -26.87 25.68 31.14
N VAL A 961 -27.92 25.42 31.92
CA VAL A 961 -27.86 25.14 33.36
C VAL A 961 -27.56 23.66 33.66
N PRO A 962 -27.00 23.32 34.84
CA PRO A 962 -26.91 21.93 35.30
C PRO A 962 -28.30 21.31 35.44
N SER A 963 -28.43 20.04 35.03
CA SER A 963 -29.67 19.29 35.20
C SER A 963 -29.71 18.57 36.55
N ASN A 964 -30.90 18.15 36.96
CA ASN A 964 -31.09 17.30 38.14
C ASN A 964 -30.54 15.87 37.93
N VAL A 965 -30.11 15.50 36.72
CA VAL A 965 -29.76 14.13 36.32
C VAL A 965 -28.24 13.92 36.36
N LYS A 966 -27.66 14.01 37.56
CA LYS A 966 -26.20 13.89 37.78
C LYS A 966 -25.59 12.58 37.25
N ALA A 967 -26.36 11.49 37.31
CA ALA A 967 -25.92 10.13 36.94
C ALA A 967 -26.19 9.76 35.46
N SER A 968 -26.27 10.72 34.56
CA SER A 968 -26.35 10.45 33.12
C SER A 968 -24.99 10.14 32.50
N GLU A 969 -24.97 9.38 31.40
CA GLU A 969 -23.81 9.27 30.51
C GLU A 969 -23.71 10.48 29.56
N LEU A 970 -24.84 11.09 29.19
CA LEU A 970 -24.91 12.21 28.26
C LEU A 970 -24.53 13.55 28.91
N MET A 971 -23.73 14.34 28.22
CA MET A 971 -23.46 15.74 28.61
C MET A 971 -24.65 16.66 28.33
N TYR A 972 -25.39 16.40 27.25
CA TYR A 972 -26.42 17.27 26.68
C TYR A 972 -27.61 16.45 26.19
N ASN A 973 -28.82 17.03 26.19
CA ASN A 973 -30.02 16.33 25.74
C ASN A 973 -29.91 15.85 24.28
N GLU A 974 -30.75 14.87 23.95
CA GLU A 974 -31.08 14.43 22.58
C GLU A 974 -32.56 14.15 22.52
N TYR A 975 -33.18 14.46 21.39
CA TYR A 975 -34.57 14.13 21.09
C TYR A 975 -34.58 13.32 19.80
N ILE A 976 -35.20 12.14 19.83
CA ILE A 976 -35.18 11.16 18.74
C ILE A 976 -36.61 10.80 18.38
N VAL A 977 -36.96 10.96 17.10
CA VAL A 977 -38.24 10.52 16.54
C VAL A 977 -38.01 9.41 15.50
N TYR A 978 -38.92 8.43 15.49
CA TYR A 978 -38.80 7.18 14.71
C TYR A 978 -39.77 7.15 13.54
N ASN A 979 -40.32 8.31 13.18
CA ASN A 979 -41.20 8.53 12.04
C ASN A 979 -40.89 9.92 11.46
N THR A 980 -40.66 10.00 10.15
CA THR A 980 -40.36 11.26 9.45
C THR A 980 -41.52 12.26 9.54
N ALA A 981 -42.76 11.78 9.58
CA ALA A 981 -43.96 12.61 9.67
C ALA A 981 -44.19 13.27 11.05
N GLN A 982 -43.31 13.03 12.05
CA GLN A 982 -43.28 13.80 13.30
C GLN A 982 -42.44 15.09 13.21
N VAL A 983 -41.87 15.39 12.03
CA VAL A 983 -40.97 16.52 11.79
C VAL A 983 -41.57 17.42 10.70
N ASN A 984 -41.43 18.73 10.90
CA ASN A 984 -41.69 19.75 9.90
C ASN A 984 -40.52 20.75 9.93
N MET A 985 -39.77 20.86 8.83
CA MET A 985 -38.69 21.84 8.73
C MET A 985 -39.29 23.25 8.69
N GLN A 986 -38.68 24.21 9.40
CA GLN A 986 -39.22 25.57 9.50
C GLN A 986 -38.19 26.64 9.15
N TYR A 987 -36.93 26.47 9.58
CA TYR A 987 -35.88 27.42 9.22
C TYR A 987 -34.58 26.73 8.82
N LEU A 988 -33.93 27.31 7.81
CA LEU A 988 -32.55 27.06 7.42
C LEU A 988 -31.70 28.27 7.82
N LEU A 989 -30.61 28.04 8.55
CA LEU A 989 -29.73 29.08 9.04
C LEU A 989 -28.37 28.96 8.36
N LYS A 990 -27.84 30.08 7.88
CA LYS A 990 -26.46 30.24 7.40
C LYS A 990 -25.62 30.76 8.56
N VAL A 991 -24.66 29.96 9.04
CA VAL A 991 -23.95 30.21 10.29
C VAL A 991 -22.44 30.19 10.07
N ARG A 992 -21.74 31.23 10.52
CA ARG A 992 -20.28 31.34 10.45
C ARG A 992 -19.62 30.89 11.75
N PHE A 993 -18.60 30.05 11.63
CA PHE A 993 -17.84 29.44 12.71
C PHE A 993 -16.50 30.15 12.88
N HIS A 994 -16.38 30.93 13.95
CA HIS A 994 -15.15 31.64 14.32
C HIS A 994 -14.26 30.74 15.16
N HIS A 995 -13.51 29.86 14.49
CA HIS A 995 -12.52 28.98 15.13
C HIS A 995 -11.40 29.78 15.79
N LYS A 996 -11.16 29.54 17.08
CA LYS A 996 -10.05 30.13 17.85
C LYS A 996 -8.71 29.53 17.39
N ARG A 997 -7.61 30.27 17.61
CA ARG A 997 -6.27 30.01 17.03
C ARG A 997 -5.62 28.72 17.49
#